data_AF-A0A8H4F2U6-F1
#
_entry.id   AF-A0A8H4F2U6-F1
#
_cell.length_a   1.000
_cell.length_b   1.000
_cell.length_c   1.000
_cell.angle_alpha   90.00
_cell.angle_beta   90.00
_cell.angle_gamma   90.00
#
_symmetry.space_group_name_H-M   'P 1'
#
loop_
_entity.id
_entity.type
_entity.pdbx_description
1 polymer ?
#
loop_
_entity_poly.entity_id
_entity_poly.type
_entity_poly.pdbx_seq_one_letter_code
_entity_poly.pdbx_strand_id
1 'polypeptide(L)'
;MATKRKGKTVPCEGCRERKKKCTAGQPCERCKRLGIQCYYLKPVAPPKLESIESVNHQEIQMHVEVLEDIMRNMEREMYLLNATTTTTATATNRFFSQHEMTSNWQLKLGKDGGISINTDILSYANLLKHVEALGNLSNTIPIIKQPTLASLSAGGGYLHRNVLYTVVRRGNFRAILGCIQNEARKQIISACTMTPPPSAAAQQQPFVVFEKKDLALQLVNAYFGCRFLHRVVFHQKTFFDMFVKGRSDLEASPVVCAVAAAVLTMHCKHVIACVPYDQQLGLGEYYFDKARYAVSLQFDEPSMETMIAYLFMSLYKSNLLRPQDANMYLEIAIRIRQILAETVYKHPPPLPIYSTQPNTRLHAGFQDCVQFIQFINNQRGVPAKNLNPSRNKPSMLNQENSTFKQLFQEICAETYDPKPLPDESRQTVRAILKEHYVGRIARVVGPYFRRVRWSETDLIPLSFLMKTEEDLNQLYFCQIPLDFRLAPSIFEDGISDAEFRKRLLEDGRTDINSVTIAARYYQSLLALHEPFQPTIRRSQEGDANVLSVHALRAQEVCYKCSIIVVRLLEFQCTILEACTIPTPSLLCAWDTLMRNSCLGMDQDDLDAAGVTNYLSAKDIELAREYAVRCIEVLRRGYLFNGAEREVFEYYEKIETQLLTALCKSASPTAKYWEPVSNW
;
A
#
# COMPACT_ATOMS: atom_id res chain seq x y z
N MET A 1 -18.03 29.28 57.27
CA MET A 1 -18.05 27.83 57.60
C MET A 1 -17.46 27.06 56.43
N ALA A 2 -16.20 26.61 56.54
CA ALA A 2 -15.49 25.91 55.47
C ALA A 2 -15.58 24.39 55.66
N THR A 3 -16.14 23.69 54.68
CA THR A 3 -16.26 22.23 54.66
C THR A 3 -14.90 21.56 54.39
N LYS A 4 -14.43 20.75 55.35
CA LYS A 4 -13.24 19.88 55.23
C LYS A 4 -13.28 19.04 53.95
N ARG A 5 -12.24 19.14 53.11
CA ARG A 5 -12.00 18.24 51.97
C ARG A 5 -11.89 16.79 52.49
N LYS A 6 -12.77 15.90 51.99
CA LYS A 6 -12.72 14.45 52.28
C LYS A 6 -11.42 13.87 51.72
N GLY A 7 -10.63 13.21 52.56
CA GLY A 7 -9.41 12.51 52.17
C GLY A 7 -9.67 11.43 51.11
N LYS A 8 -8.68 11.14 50.28
CA LYS A 8 -8.74 10.08 49.27
C LYS A 8 -9.08 8.75 49.95
N THR A 9 -10.20 8.14 49.59
CA THR A 9 -10.65 6.86 50.11
C THR A 9 -9.68 5.75 49.67
N VAL A 10 -9.01 5.11 50.63
CA VAL A 10 -8.17 3.94 50.38
C VAL A 10 -9.08 2.75 50.05
N PRO A 11 -8.90 2.07 48.91
CA PRO A 11 -9.69 0.90 48.56
C PRO A 11 -9.27 -0.33 49.38
N CYS A 12 -10.20 -1.23 49.71
CA CYS A 12 -9.88 -2.53 50.29
C CYS A 12 -9.08 -3.38 49.30
N GLU A 13 -8.34 -4.38 49.78
CA GLU A 13 -7.48 -5.20 48.92
C GLU A 13 -8.26 -5.95 47.84
N GLY A 14 -9.44 -6.51 48.16
CA GLY A 14 -10.29 -7.15 47.14
C GLY A 14 -10.77 -6.19 46.02
N CYS A 15 -10.87 -4.89 46.29
CA CYS A 15 -11.11 -3.87 45.26
C CYS A 15 -9.82 -3.37 44.61
N ARG A 16 -8.71 -3.34 45.36
CA ARG A 16 -7.39 -2.88 44.92
C ARG A 16 -6.72 -3.85 43.95
N GLU A 17 -6.69 -5.15 44.28
CA GLU A 17 -6.21 -6.23 43.41
C GLU A 17 -6.95 -6.23 42.07
N ARG A 18 -8.25 -5.91 42.10
CA ARG A 18 -9.11 -5.87 40.91
C ARG A 18 -9.21 -4.48 40.27
N LYS A 19 -8.48 -3.48 40.77
CA LYS A 19 -8.46 -2.07 40.32
C LYS A 19 -9.87 -1.46 40.12
N LYS A 20 -10.85 -1.79 40.97
CA LYS A 20 -12.22 -1.23 40.89
C LYS A 20 -12.49 -0.24 42.02
N LYS A 21 -13.47 0.65 41.81
CA LYS A 21 -13.87 1.69 42.79
C LYS A 21 -14.44 1.03 44.06
N CYS A 22 -13.82 1.32 45.21
CA CYS A 22 -14.24 0.83 46.51
C CYS A 22 -15.09 1.88 47.24
N THR A 23 -16.14 1.45 47.93
CA THR A 23 -16.99 2.35 48.73
C THR A 23 -16.44 2.60 50.15
N ALA A 24 -15.26 2.05 50.47
CA ALA A 24 -14.58 2.18 51.76
C ALA A 24 -15.35 1.72 53.01
N GLY A 25 -16.56 1.14 52.87
CA GLY A 25 -17.28 0.46 53.95
C GLY A 25 -16.64 -0.88 54.33
N GLN A 26 -16.95 -1.42 55.51
CA GLN A 26 -16.49 -2.73 55.95
C GLN A 26 -17.68 -3.61 56.39
N PRO A 27 -18.11 -4.59 55.56
CA PRO A 27 -17.61 -4.90 54.23
C PRO A 27 -18.02 -3.83 53.19
N CYS A 28 -17.21 -3.65 52.15
CA CYS A 28 -17.52 -2.72 51.06
C CYS A 28 -18.76 -3.22 50.28
N GLU A 29 -19.60 -2.33 49.73
CA GLU A 29 -20.86 -2.73 49.06
C GLU A 29 -20.63 -3.74 47.93
N ARG A 30 -19.57 -3.52 47.15
CA ARG A 30 -19.17 -4.44 46.08
C ARG A 30 -18.74 -5.80 46.62
N CYS A 31 -17.97 -5.81 47.70
CA CYS A 31 -17.49 -7.02 48.35
C CYS A 31 -18.66 -7.83 48.92
N LYS A 32 -19.64 -7.13 49.53
CA LYS A 32 -20.89 -7.71 50.04
C LYS A 32 -21.74 -8.32 48.93
N ARG A 33 -21.86 -7.66 47.77
CA ARG A 33 -22.64 -8.14 46.62
C ARG A 33 -22.01 -9.35 45.93
N LEU A 34 -20.69 -9.40 45.85
CA LEU A 34 -19.95 -10.46 45.18
C LEU A 34 -19.59 -11.65 46.09
N GLY A 35 -19.95 -11.60 47.37
CA GLY A 35 -19.62 -12.65 48.33
C GLY A 35 -18.11 -12.84 48.55
N ILE A 36 -17.29 -11.81 48.34
CA ILE A 36 -15.81 -11.89 48.46
C ILE A 36 -15.31 -11.21 49.73
N GLN A 37 -14.20 -11.71 50.28
CA GLN A 37 -13.60 -11.21 51.51
C GLN A 37 -13.10 -9.76 51.37
N CYS A 38 -13.48 -8.89 52.32
CA CYS A 38 -13.12 -7.48 52.35
C CYS A 38 -12.16 -7.18 53.50
N TYR A 39 -10.88 -6.95 53.21
CA TYR A 39 -9.86 -6.59 54.21
C TYR A 39 -8.96 -5.43 53.72
N TYR A 40 -8.31 -4.76 54.66
CA TYR A 40 -7.37 -3.66 54.43
C TYR A 40 -6.02 -4.05 55.06
N LEU A 41 -4.92 -3.92 54.31
CA LEU A 41 -3.58 -4.18 54.85
C LEU A 41 -3.09 -2.97 55.66
N LYS A 42 -2.43 -3.24 56.79
CA LYS A 42 -1.72 -2.21 57.56
C LYS A 42 -0.44 -1.82 56.80
N PRO A 43 -0.07 -0.52 56.71
CA PRO A 43 1.15 -0.11 56.04
C PRO A 43 2.39 -0.71 56.72
N VAL A 44 3.28 -1.33 55.95
CA VAL A 44 4.62 -1.75 56.39
C VAL A 44 5.60 -0.64 56.06
N ALA A 45 6.50 -0.31 56.98
CA ALA A 45 7.51 0.73 56.78
C ALA A 45 8.51 0.34 55.66
N PRO A 46 8.93 1.27 54.79
CA PRO A 46 9.84 0.97 53.68
C PRO A 46 11.26 0.64 54.17
N PRO A 47 12.02 -0.23 53.46
CA PRO A 47 13.39 -0.57 53.81
C PRO A 47 14.38 0.56 53.48
N LYS A 48 15.49 0.63 54.24
CA LYS A 48 16.53 1.67 54.14
C LYS A 48 17.39 1.54 52.87
N LEU A 49 17.79 2.69 52.34
CA LEU A 49 18.29 2.98 50.99
C LEU A 49 19.79 2.67 50.74
N GLU A 50 20.43 1.81 51.54
CA GLU A 50 21.91 1.68 51.52
C GLU A 50 22.44 0.53 50.63
N SER A 51 21.59 -0.17 49.88
CA SER A 51 21.99 -1.35 49.08
C SER A 51 21.87 -1.21 47.55
N ILE A 52 21.55 -0.02 47.02
CA ILE A 52 21.29 0.18 45.58
C ILE A 52 22.51 0.74 44.81
N GLU A 53 23.54 1.26 45.48
CA GLU A 53 24.64 1.96 44.80
C GLU A 53 25.75 1.05 44.24
N SER A 54 25.85 -0.23 44.62
CA SER A 54 26.97 -1.08 44.20
C SER A 54 26.78 -1.83 42.87
N VAL A 55 25.54 -1.94 42.35
CA VAL A 55 25.25 -2.73 41.13
C VAL A 55 25.41 -1.91 39.84
N ASN A 56 25.28 -0.58 39.93
CA ASN A 56 25.23 0.28 38.74
C ASN A 56 26.62 0.67 38.20
N HIS A 57 27.68 0.55 39.01
CA HIS A 57 29.00 1.01 38.60
C HIS A 57 29.72 0.05 37.64
N GLN A 58 29.53 -1.26 37.80
CA GLN A 58 30.11 -2.29 36.93
C GLN A 58 29.47 -2.30 35.53
N GLU A 59 28.15 -2.12 35.45
CA GLU A 59 27.44 -2.09 34.17
C GLU A 59 27.83 -0.86 33.36
N ILE A 60 27.97 0.30 34.03
CA ILE A 60 28.48 1.53 33.39
C ILE A 60 29.93 1.36 32.94
N GLN A 61 30.79 0.72 33.75
CA GLN A 61 32.18 0.45 33.39
C GLN A 61 32.28 -0.40 32.11
N MET A 62 31.47 -1.45 32.02
CA MET A 62 31.42 -2.35 30.87
C MET A 62 30.90 -1.65 29.61
N HIS A 63 29.91 -0.76 29.75
CA HIS A 63 29.42 0.06 28.63
C HIS A 63 30.48 1.05 28.12
N VAL A 64 31.30 1.61 29.01
CA VAL A 64 32.41 2.49 28.62
C VAL A 64 33.48 1.70 27.86
N GLU A 65 33.85 0.51 28.33
CA GLU A 65 34.83 -0.35 27.64
C GLU A 65 34.36 -0.76 26.24
N VAL A 66 33.08 -1.10 26.07
CA VAL A 66 32.50 -1.43 24.76
C VAL A 66 32.53 -0.23 23.81
N LEU A 67 32.22 0.96 24.31
CA LEU A 67 32.23 2.19 23.50
C LEU A 67 33.65 2.58 23.08
N GLU A 68 34.63 2.44 23.98
CA GLU A 68 36.04 2.65 23.65
C GLU A 68 36.52 1.67 22.57
N ASP A 69 36.06 0.42 22.61
CA ASP A 69 36.45 -0.57 21.60
C ASP A 69 35.81 -0.31 20.24
N ILE A 70 34.54 0.14 20.21
CA ILE A 70 33.87 0.59 18.98
C ILE A 70 34.60 1.79 18.39
N MET A 71 35.02 2.76 19.22
CA MET A 71 35.78 3.92 18.76
C MET A 71 37.15 3.52 18.18
N ARG A 72 37.89 2.64 18.87
CA ARG A 72 39.17 2.10 18.35
C ARG A 72 39.00 1.31 17.06
N ASN A 73 37.84 0.68 16.84
CA ASN A 73 37.55 -0.03 15.60
C ASN A 73 37.19 0.93 14.46
N MET A 74 36.38 1.96 14.74
CA MET A 74 36.08 3.02 13.78
C MET A 74 37.32 3.81 13.37
N GLU A 75 38.23 4.10 14.30
CA GLU A 75 39.51 4.75 14.00
C GLU A 75 40.40 3.88 13.11
N ARG A 76 40.42 2.55 13.34
CA ARG A 76 41.10 1.59 12.45
C ARG A 76 40.46 1.52 11.07
N GLU A 77 39.14 1.49 10.96
CA GLU A 77 38.46 1.50 9.66
C GLU A 77 38.68 2.82 8.91
N MET A 78 38.66 3.95 9.60
CA MET A 78 39.00 5.26 9.04
C MET A 78 40.46 5.32 8.55
N TYR A 79 41.39 4.71 9.28
CA TYR A 79 42.79 4.62 8.87
C TYR A 79 42.96 3.71 7.65
N LEU A 80 42.23 2.59 7.57
CA LEU A 80 42.22 1.70 6.41
C LEU A 80 41.62 2.37 5.17
N LEU A 81 40.53 3.13 5.31
CA LEU A 81 39.94 3.90 4.22
C LEU A 81 40.89 4.99 3.71
N ASN A 82 41.62 5.66 4.61
CA ASN A 82 42.64 6.66 4.25
C ASN A 82 43.93 6.06 3.67
N ALA A 83 44.30 4.82 4.03
CA ALA A 83 45.41 4.10 3.39
C ALA A 83 45.03 3.62 1.96
N THR A 84 43.74 3.42 1.69
CA THR A 84 43.22 3.00 0.37
C THR A 84 43.18 4.18 -0.63
N THR A 85 43.02 5.42 -0.16
CA THR A 85 43.06 6.62 -1.00
C THR A 85 44.46 7.01 -1.48
N THR A 86 45.53 6.55 -0.82
CA THR A 86 46.92 6.80 -1.27
C THR A 86 47.46 5.71 -2.21
N THR A 87 46.69 4.62 -2.44
CA THR A 87 47.08 3.48 -3.29
C THR A 87 46.08 3.18 -4.41
N THR A 88 45.30 4.18 -4.84
CA THR A 88 44.26 4.06 -5.88
C THR A 88 44.66 4.65 -7.24
N ALA A 89 45.96 4.68 -7.54
CA ALA A 89 46.46 4.92 -8.91
C ALA A 89 46.76 3.62 -9.69
N THR A 90 46.66 2.43 -9.08
CA THR A 90 47.08 1.17 -9.74
C THR A 90 46.24 -0.07 -9.41
N ALA A 91 45.14 0.06 -8.66
CA ALA A 91 44.33 -1.08 -8.22
C ALA A 91 42.92 -1.16 -8.85
N THR A 92 42.65 -0.42 -9.93
CA THR A 92 41.37 -0.51 -10.69
C THR A 92 41.26 -1.75 -11.58
N ASN A 93 42.27 -2.62 -11.63
CA ASN A 93 42.33 -3.76 -12.55
C ASN A 93 42.22 -5.16 -11.91
N ARG A 94 41.72 -5.31 -10.67
CA ARG A 94 41.67 -6.64 -10.02
C ARG A 94 40.35 -7.08 -9.37
N PHE A 95 39.25 -6.34 -9.53
CA PHE A 95 37.93 -6.78 -9.00
C PHE A 95 36.90 -7.22 -10.06
N PHE A 96 37.27 -7.27 -11.34
CA PHE A 96 36.49 -7.96 -12.38
C PHE A 96 37.29 -9.16 -12.91
N SER A 97 37.21 -10.27 -12.19
CA SER A 97 37.54 -11.60 -12.71
C SER A 97 36.30 -12.49 -12.64
N GLN A 98 35.25 -12.09 -13.36
CA GLN A 98 34.22 -13.00 -13.86
C GLN A 98 33.89 -12.59 -15.29
N HIS A 99 34.55 -13.28 -16.23
CA HIS A 99 34.31 -13.33 -17.68
C HIS A 99 34.00 -12.00 -18.40
N GLU A 100 35.03 -11.21 -18.66
CA GLU A 100 35.10 -10.48 -19.92
C GLU A 100 35.15 -11.49 -21.07
N MET A 101 34.02 -11.73 -21.74
CA MET A 101 34.08 -12.04 -23.18
C MET A 101 34.07 -10.71 -23.91
N THR A 102 35.24 -10.08 -24.03
CA THR A 102 35.45 -8.96 -24.94
C THR A 102 35.48 -9.51 -26.36
N SER A 103 34.30 -9.79 -26.90
CA SER A 103 34.16 -10.20 -28.29
C SER A 103 34.59 -9.03 -29.19
N ASN A 104 35.58 -9.24 -30.05
CA ASN A 104 36.12 -8.21 -30.96
C ASN A 104 35.21 -7.99 -32.19
N TRP A 105 33.91 -7.81 -31.96
CA TRP A 105 32.95 -7.70 -33.04
C TRP A 105 33.03 -6.34 -33.70
N GLN A 106 33.29 -6.32 -35.01
CA GLN A 106 33.38 -5.09 -35.80
C GLN A 106 32.21 -5.02 -36.76
N LEU A 107 31.36 -4.01 -36.57
CA LEU A 107 30.30 -3.66 -37.51
C LEU A 107 30.90 -2.84 -38.65
N LYS A 108 30.74 -3.29 -39.89
CA LYS A 108 31.06 -2.52 -41.09
C LYS A 108 29.78 -2.28 -41.89
N LEU A 109 29.55 -1.01 -42.21
CA LEU A 109 28.51 -0.58 -43.12
C LEU A 109 29.13 -0.44 -44.52
N GLY A 110 28.66 -1.26 -45.45
CA GLY A 110 29.03 -1.22 -46.86
C GLY A 110 28.45 0.02 -47.53
N LYS A 111 29.13 0.51 -48.58
CA LYS A 111 28.69 1.68 -49.36
C LYS A 111 27.41 1.43 -50.16
N ASP A 112 27.00 0.18 -50.28
CA ASP A 112 25.76 -0.34 -50.86
C ASP A 112 24.62 -0.49 -49.83
N GLY A 113 24.84 -0.07 -48.58
CA GLY A 113 23.87 -0.23 -47.50
C GLY A 113 23.88 -1.62 -46.85
N GLY A 114 24.81 -2.50 -47.24
CA GLY A 114 25.00 -3.80 -46.61
C GLY A 114 25.54 -3.66 -45.18
N ILE A 115 24.98 -4.42 -44.24
CA ILE A 115 25.49 -4.51 -42.87
C ILE A 115 26.28 -5.81 -42.74
N SER A 116 27.56 -5.71 -42.37
CA SER A 116 28.40 -6.88 -42.07
C SER A 116 28.94 -6.78 -40.64
N ILE A 117 28.82 -7.88 -39.89
CA ILE A 117 29.34 -8.00 -38.54
C ILE A 117 30.49 -9.00 -38.60
N ASN A 118 31.71 -8.51 -38.45
CA ASN A 118 32.86 -9.39 -38.29
C ASN A 118 32.90 -9.86 -36.85
N THR A 119 32.77 -11.17 -36.64
CA THR A 119 32.83 -11.79 -35.32
C THR A 119 34.13 -12.56 -35.15
N ASP A 120 34.53 -12.81 -33.91
CA ASP A 120 35.64 -13.69 -33.51
C ASP A 120 35.19 -15.14 -33.29
N ILE A 121 34.02 -15.52 -33.84
CA ILE A 121 33.44 -16.85 -33.72
C ILE A 121 34.09 -17.77 -34.74
N LEU A 122 35.10 -18.52 -34.31
CA LEU A 122 35.90 -19.40 -35.18
C LEU A 122 35.35 -20.83 -35.33
N SER A 123 34.35 -21.23 -34.55
CA SER A 123 33.80 -22.60 -34.57
C SER A 123 32.35 -22.67 -34.10
N TYR A 124 31.66 -23.74 -34.48
CA TYR A 124 30.29 -24.02 -34.02
C TYR A 124 30.20 -24.16 -32.49
N ALA A 125 31.22 -24.77 -31.84
CA ALA A 125 31.27 -24.86 -30.39
C ALA A 125 31.47 -23.49 -29.71
N ASN A 126 32.24 -22.58 -30.33
CA ASN A 126 32.36 -21.20 -29.85
C ASN A 126 31.05 -20.42 -30.03
N LEU A 127 30.34 -20.66 -31.14
CA LEU A 127 29.02 -20.09 -31.35
C LEU A 127 28.03 -20.57 -30.27
N LEU A 128 28.00 -21.87 -29.99
CA LEU A 128 27.11 -22.43 -28.96
C LEU A 128 27.39 -21.82 -27.58
N LYS A 129 28.67 -21.69 -27.20
CA LYS A 129 29.05 -21.01 -25.94
C LYS A 129 28.62 -19.55 -25.88
N HIS A 130 28.75 -18.80 -26.99
CA HIS A 130 28.26 -17.42 -27.05
C HIS A 130 26.73 -17.36 -26.95
N VAL A 131 26.02 -18.29 -27.59
CA VAL A 131 24.56 -18.39 -27.53
C VAL A 131 24.07 -18.82 -26.15
N GLU A 132 24.77 -19.72 -25.46
CA GLU A 132 24.47 -20.11 -24.07
C GLU A 132 24.74 -18.96 -23.08
N ALA A 133 25.83 -18.21 -23.28
CA ALA A 133 26.12 -17.00 -22.51
C ALA A 133 25.08 -15.89 -22.74
N LEU A 134 24.65 -15.69 -24.00
CA LEU A 134 23.53 -14.82 -24.36
C LEU A 134 22.20 -15.37 -23.83
N GLY A 135 22.04 -16.69 -23.74
CA GLY A 135 20.88 -17.37 -23.16
C GLY A 135 20.67 -17.01 -21.69
N ASN A 136 21.75 -16.86 -20.92
CA ASN A 136 21.70 -16.36 -19.55
C ASN A 136 21.31 -14.86 -19.47
N LEU A 137 21.64 -14.07 -20.50
CA LEU A 137 21.14 -12.69 -20.68
C LEU A 137 19.73 -12.65 -21.28
N SER A 138 19.27 -13.70 -21.99
CA SER A 138 17.98 -13.74 -22.70
C SER A 138 16.77 -13.89 -21.77
N ASN A 139 16.98 -14.29 -20.52
CA ASN A 139 15.96 -14.18 -19.47
C ASN A 139 15.68 -12.73 -19.06
N THR A 140 16.55 -11.80 -19.48
CA THR A 140 16.41 -10.36 -19.38
C THR A 140 16.49 -9.78 -20.79
N ILE A 141 15.40 -9.83 -21.56
CA ILE A 141 15.26 -8.84 -22.65
C ILE A 141 14.76 -7.57 -21.94
N PRO A 142 15.61 -6.58 -21.62
CA PRO A 142 15.09 -5.30 -21.23
C PRO A 142 14.29 -4.77 -22.43
N ILE A 143 13.00 -4.54 -22.23
CA ILE A 143 12.08 -3.90 -23.19
C ILE A 143 12.57 -2.49 -23.59
N ILE A 144 13.63 -2.00 -22.94
CA ILE A 144 14.14 -0.64 -23.04
C ILE A 144 15.67 -0.73 -23.17
N LYS A 145 16.19 -0.27 -24.31
CA LYS A 145 17.64 -0.25 -24.59
C LYS A 145 18.37 0.51 -23.48
N GLN A 146 19.32 -0.13 -22.80
CA GLN A 146 20.18 0.59 -21.86
C GLN A 146 21.19 1.46 -22.63
N PRO A 147 21.46 2.69 -22.19
CA PRO A 147 22.51 3.51 -22.79
C PRO A 147 23.89 2.87 -22.57
N THR A 148 24.76 2.97 -23.57
CA THR A 148 26.13 2.44 -23.54
C THR A 148 27.02 3.19 -22.54
N LEU A 149 28.10 2.53 -22.07
CA LEU A 149 29.03 3.07 -21.07
C LEU A 149 29.62 4.44 -21.43
N ALA A 150 29.82 4.72 -22.71
CA ALA A 150 30.30 6.01 -23.23
C ALA A 150 29.30 7.17 -23.00
N SER A 151 28.02 6.88 -22.81
CA SER A 151 26.98 7.86 -22.48
C SER A 151 26.92 8.19 -20.99
N LEU A 152 27.53 7.35 -20.13
CA LEU A 152 27.49 7.47 -18.66
C LEU A 152 28.57 8.42 -18.10
N SER A 153 29.62 8.69 -18.87
CA SER A 153 30.78 9.50 -18.44
C SER A 153 30.63 11.00 -18.70
N ALA A 154 29.66 11.44 -19.49
CA ALA A 154 29.50 12.84 -19.88
C ALA A 154 28.68 13.71 -18.88
N GLY A 155 27.94 13.09 -17.96
CA GLY A 155 26.91 13.76 -17.16
C GLY A 155 27.08 13.62 -15.65
N GLY A 156 28.25 13.90 -15.09
CA GLY A 156 28.47 14.14 -13.65
C GLY A 156 28.06 13.06 -12.63
N GLY A 157 27.51 11.91 -13.05
CA GLY A 157 27.01 10.84 -12.16
C GLY A 157 25.68 11.13 -11.44
N TYR A 158 25.04 12.29 -11.66
CA TYR A 158 23.81 12.71 -10.97
C TYR A 158 22.71 13.13 -11.95
N LEU A 159 21.46 12.89 -11.57
CA LEU A 159 20.24 13.28 -12.26
C LEU A 159 19.53 14.37 -11.45
N HIS A 160 18.97 15.36 -12.13
CA HIS A 160 18.12 16.37 -11.50
C HIS A 160 16.66 15.91 -11.52
N ARG A 161 16.01 15.85 -10.35
CA ARG A 161 14.59 15.51 -10.25
C ARG A 161 13.72 16.73 -10.58
N ASN A 162 12.70 16.51 -11.39
CA ASN A 162 11.68 17.50 -11.73
C ASN A 162 10.44 17.37 -10.83
N VAL A 163 9.64 18.43 -10.80
CA VAL A 163 8.34 18.41 -10.12
C VAL A 163 7.40 17.48 -10.89
N LEU A 164 6.89 16.45 -10.21
CA LEU A 164 6.00 15.45 -10.80
C LEU A 164 4.67 16.05 -11.27
N TYR A 165 4.29 15.72 -12.51
CA TYR A 165 2.95 15.99 -13.02
C TYR A 165 1.98 15.02 -12.34
N THR A 166 1.25 15.52 -11.34
CA THR A 166 0.44 14.70 -10.42
C THR A 166 -0.99 15.21 -10.34
N VAL A 167 -1.55 15.72 -11.44
CA VAL A 167 -2.87 16.39 -11.45
C VAL A 167 -3.97 15.43 -11.01
N VAL A 168 -3.97 14.21 -11.53
CA VAL A 168 -4.97 13.17 -11.23
C VAL A 168 -4.77 12.64 -9.81
N ARG A 169 -3.54 12.29 -9.41
CA ARG A 169 -3.27 11.82 -8.03
C ARG A 169 -3.58 12.89 -6.98
N ARG A 170 -3.22 14.16 -7.22
CA ARG A 170 -3.47 15.28 -6.29
C ARG A 170 -4.95 15.59 -6.16
N GLY A 171 -5.67 15.63 -7.27
CA GLY A 171 -7.10 15.91 -7.22
C GLY A 171 -7.88 14.78 -6.55
N ASN A 172 -7.54 13.50 -6.81
CA ASN A 172 -8.13 12.37 -6.09
C ASN A 172 -7.89 12.48 -4.57
N PHE A 173 -6.65 12.81 -4.17
CA PHE A 173 -6.35 13.01 -2.75
C PHE A 173 -7.18 14.14 -2.12
N ARG A 174 -7.32 15.27 -2.82
CA ARG A 174 -8.15 16.40 -2.35
C ARG A 174 -9.63 16.01 -2.23
N ALA A 175 -10.16 15.25 -3.19
CA ALA A 175 -11.53 14.77 -3.16
C ALA A 175 -11.77 13.82 -1.96
N ILE A 176 -10.82 12.92 -1.67
CA ILE A 176 -10.88 12.08 -0.46
C ILE A 176 -10.90 12.95 0.81
N LEU A 177 -10.07 14.00 0.88
CA LEU A 177 -10.08 14.91 2.03
C LEU A 177 -11.40 15.67 2.17
N GLY A 178 -12.02 16.08 1.07
CA GLY A 178 -13.31 16.76 1.13
C GLY A 178 -14.46 15.82 1.53
N CYS A 179 -14.46 14.57 1.05
CA CYS A 179 -15.34 13.50 1.58
C CYS A 179 -15.23 13.38 3.12
N ILE A 180 -14.01 13.31 3.66
CA ILE A 180 -13.78 13.23 5.11
C ILE A 180 -14.34 14.46 5.84
N GLN A 181 -14.13 15.66 5.28
CA GLN A 181 -14.62 16.91 5.88
C GLN A 181 -16.14 16.99 5.88
N ASN A 182 -16.80 16.57 4.79
CA ASN A 182 -18.26 16.56 4.70
C ASN A 182 -18.86 15.56 5.66
N GLU A 183 -18.26 14.38 5.80
CA GLU A 183 -18.72 13.37 6.74
C GLU A 183 -18.62 13.85 8.19
N ALA A 184 -17.52 14.54 8.54
CA ALA A 184 -17.37 15.18 9.84
C ALA A 184 -18.44 16.27 10.07
N ARG A 185 -18.77 17.08 9.05
CA ARG A 185 -19.84 18.09 9.14
C ARG A 185 -21.22 17.44 9.35
N LYS A 186 -21.53 16.36 8.62
CA LYS A 186 -22.79 15.63 8.77
C LYS A 186 -22.97 15.12 10.21
N GLN A 187 -21.91 14.59 10.81
CA GLN A 187 -21.94 14.14 12.21
C GLN A 187 -22.16 15.29 13.20
N ILE A 188 -21.53 16.45 12.99
CA ILE A 188 -21.74 17.63 13.84
C ILE A 188 -23.17 18.15 13.73
N ILE A 189 -23.72 18.27 12.51
CA ILE A 189 -25.09 18.74 12.30
C ILE A 189 -26.09 17.78 12.95
N SER A 190 -25.90 16.46 12.78
CA SER A 190 -26.73 15.44 13.43
C SER A 190 -26.65 15.50 14.95
N ALA A 191 -25.49 15.83 15.53
CA ALA A 191 -25.33 15.99 16.98
C ALA A 191 -25.97 17.29 17.51
N CYS A 192 -25.93 18.38 16.73
CA CYS A 192 -26.50 19.68 17.10
C CYS A 192 -28.03 19.75 16.95
N THR A 193 -28.62 18.90 16.13
CA THR A 193 -30.09 18.85 15.88
C THR A 193 -30.85 17.93 16.83
N MET A 194 -30.16 17.33 17.81
CA MET A 194 -30.78 16.53 18.88
C MET A 194 -31.47 17.43 19.92
N THR A 195 -32.67 17.91 19.60
CA THR A 195 -33.67 18.24 20.65
C THR A 195 -34.12 16.95 21.34
N PRO A 196 -34.28 16.92 22.67
CA PRO A 196 -34.76 15.71 23.36
C PRO A 196 -36.15 15.35 22.79
N PRO A 197 -36.41 14.06 22.49
CA PRO A 197 -37.68 13.68 21.90
C PRO A 197 -38.82 13.99 22.88
N PRO A 198 -39.95 14.59 22.44
CA PRO A 198 -41.16 14.55 23.23
C PRO A 198 -41.56 13.09 23.45
N SER A 199 -41.94 12.80 24.69
CA SER A 199 -42.34 11.50 25.21
C SER A 199 -43.25 10.73 24.25
N ALA A 200 -42.86 9.48 23.95
CA ALA A 200 -43.74 8.39 23.55
C ALA A 200 -44.74 8.68 22.39
N ALA A 201 -44.25 8.58 21.16
CA ALA A 201 -44.94 7.84 20.12
C ALA A 201 -43.88 7.15 19.26
N ALA A 202 -43.91 5.82 19.24
CA ALA A 202 -43.06 5.01 18.39
C ALA A 202 -43.39 5.29 16.91
N GLN A 203 -42.79 6.33 16.34
CA GLN A 203 -42.65 6.44 14.90
C GLN A 203 -41.56 5.44 14.51
N GLN A 204 -42.02 4.24 14.16
CA GLN A 204 -41.25 3.30 13.36
C GLN A 204 -40.78 4.06 12.11
N GLN A 205 -39.51 4.48 12.10
CA GLN A 205 -38.81 4.57 10.81
C GLN A 205 -39.02 3.20 10.15
N PRO A 206 -39.30 3.12 8.84
CA PRO A 206 -39.39 1.83 8.18
C PRO A 206 -38.01 1.19 8.26
N PHE A 207 -37.82 0.38 9.30
CA PHE A 207 -36.73 -0.56 9.40
C PHE A 207 -36.99 -1.47 8.22
N VAL A 208 -36.24 -1.28 7.14
CA VAL A 208 -36.26 -2.20 6.01
C VAL A 208 -35.69 -3.50 6.58
N VAL A 209 -36.58 -4.33 7.13
CA VAL A 209 -36.30 -5.69 7.53
C VAL A 209 -36.05 -6.43 6.22
N PHE A 210 -34.81 -6.37 5.73
CA PHE A 210 -34.37 -7.24 4.67
C PHE A 210 -34.24 -8.63 5.27
N GLU A 211 -35.37 -9.32 5.37
CA GLU A 211 -35.54 -10.62 6.04
C GLU A 211 -35.03 -11.74 5.14
N LYS A 212 -33.77 -11.65 4.70
CA LYS A 212 -33.12 -12.76 4.03
C LYS A 212 -32.48 -13.64 5.10
N LYS A 213 -33.12 -14.78 5.38
CA LYS A 213 -32.48 -15.86 6.15
C LYS A 213 -31.08 -16.08 5.57
N ASP A 214 -30.08 -16.17 6.45
CA ASP A 214 -28.67 -16.41 6.12
C ASP A 214 -27.95 -15.27 5.35
N LEU A 215 -28.41 -14.01 5.43
CA LEU A 215 -27.71 -12.89 4.79
C LEU A 215 -26.25 -12.76 5.24
N ALA A 216 -25.99 -12.87 6.54
CA ALA A 216 -24.64 -12.82 7.09
C ALA A 216 -23.74 -13.90 6.48
N LEU A 217 -24.27 -15.11 6.26
CA LEU A 217 -23.54 -16.20 5.60
C LEU A 217 -23.28 -15.89 4.12
N GLN A 218 -24.26 -15.33 3.40
CA GLN A 218 -24.09 -14.91 2.00
C GLN A 218 -22.99 -13.85 1.87
N LEU A 219 -22.96 -12.86 2.76
CA LEU A 219 -21.92 -11.81 2.78
C LEU A 219 -20.54 -12.38 3.09
N VAL A 220 -20.44 -13.28 4.07
CA VAL A 220 -19.17 -13.98 4.40
C VAL A 220 -18.69 -14.81 3.20
N ASN A 221 -19.59 -15.55 2.54
CA ASN A 221 -19.24 -16.33 1.35
C ASN A 221 -18.81 -15.42 0.18
N ALA A 222 -19.49 -14.29 -0.05
CA ALA A 222 -19.10 -13.32 -1.06
C ALA A 222 -17.72 -12.69 -0.79
N TYR A 223 -17.40 -12.46 0.49
CA TYR A 223 -16.07 -12.00 0.90
C TYR A 223 -14.99 -13.04 0.56
N PHE A 224 -15.13 -14.29 1.01
CA PHE A 224 -14.16 -15.35 0.75
C PHE A 224 -14.04 -15.70 -0.74
N GLY A 225 -15.12 -15.57 -1.52
CA GLY A 225 -15.13 -15.81 -2.96
C GLY A 225 -14.52 -14.70 -3.81
N CYS A 226 -14.29 -13.51 -3.26
CA CYS A 226 -13.78 -12.38 -4.05
C CYS A 226 -12.79 -11.50 -3.28
N ARG A 227 -13.28 -10.66 -2.36
CA ARG A 227 -12.46 -9.59 -1.78
C ARG A 227 -11.35 -10.11 -0.86
N PHE A 228 -11.55 -11.28 -0.26
CA PHE A 228 -10.53 -12.04 0.47
C PHE A 228 -9.30 -12.39 -0.38
N LEU A 229 -9.47 -12.72 -1.67
CA LEU A 229 -8.37 -13.09 -2.56
C LEU A 229 -7.51 -11.88 -2.96
N HIS A 230 -8.04 -10.65 -2.80
CA HIS A 230 -7.21 -9.46 -2.93
C HIS A 230 -6.20 -9.36 -1.79
N ARG A 231 -6.60 -9.70 -0.55
CA ARG A 231 -5.70 -9.71 0.60
C ARG A 231 -6.10 -10.77 1.62
N VAL A 232 -5.30 -11.82 1.70
CA VAL A 232 -5.59 -13.02 2.47
C VAL A 232 -5.25 -12.79 3.95
N VAL A 233 -6.23 -12.30 4.71
CA VAL A 233 -6.08 -11.99 6.15
C VAL A 233 -6.46 -13.13 7.10
N PHE A 234 -7.09 -14.18 6.56
CA PHE A 234 -7.55 -15.34 7.32
C PHE A 234 -7.05 -16.65 6.72
N HIS A 235 -7.09 -17.71 7.52
CA HIS A 235 -7.22 -19.07 7.01
C HIS A 235 -8.71 -19.41 6.93
N GLN A 236 -9.22 -19.69 5.73
CA GLN A 236 -10.66 -19.81 5.48
C GLN A 236 -11.29 -20.91 6.35
N LYS A 237 -10.73 -22.12 6.35
CA LYS A 237 -11.28 -23.24 7.15
C LYS A 237 -11.35 -22.89 8.63
N THR A 238 -10.28 -22.35 9.19
CA THR A 238 -10.24 -21.92 10.60
C THR A 238 -11.28 -20.84 10.90
N PHE A 239 -11.50 -19.89 9.99
CA PHE A 239 -12.56 -18.88 10.15
C PHE A 239 -13.95 -19.53 10.25
N PHE A 240 -14.28 -20.42 9.32
CA PHE A 240 -15.57 -21.10 9.32
C PHE A 240 -15.76 -21.99 10.53
N ASP A 241 -14.74 -22.76 10.92
CA ASP A 241 -14.80 -23.65 12.08
C ASP A 241 -14.97 -22.87 13.41
N MET A 242 -14.37 -21.69 13.56
CA MET A 242 -14.45 -20.90 14.80
C MET A 242 -15.70 -20.01 14.89
N PHE A 243 -16.14 -19.43 13.77
CA PHE A 243 -17.14 -18.35 13.80
C PHE A 243 -18.47 -18.69 13.11
N VAL A 244 -18.53 -19.75 12.31
CA VAL A 244 -19.72 -20.06 11.50
C VAL A 244 -20.31 -21.43 11.84
N LYS A 245 -19.49 -22.47 11.84
CA LYS A 245 -19.93 -23.87 11.95
C LYS A 245 -20.58 -24.14 13.31
N GLY A 246 -21.77 -24.76 13.29
CA GLY A 246 -22.48 -25.18 14.49
C GLY A 246 -23.19 -24.05 15.27
N ARG A 247 -23.18 -22.81 14.78
CA ARG A 247 -23.94 -21.70 15.38
C ARG A 247 -25.36 -21.64 14.79
N SER A 248 -26.36 -21.55 15.67
CA SER A 248 -27.77 -21.35 15.28
C SER A 248 -28.07 -19.91 14.90
N ASP A 249 -27.39 -18.95 15.51
CA ASP A 249 -27.44 -17.52 15.19
C ASP A 249 -26.03 -17.01 14.85
N LEU A 250 -25.82 -16.68 13.57
CA LEU A 250 -24.55 -16.13 13.09
C LEU A 250 -24.34 -14.67 13.53
N GLU A 251 -25.42 -13.93 13.74
CA GLU A 251 -25.35 -12.50 14.10
C GLU A 251 -24.96 -12.30 15.57
N ALA A 252 -24.97 -13.37 16.37
CA ALA A 252 -24.38 -13.39 17.71
C ALA A 252 -22.84 -13.36 17.69
N SER A 253 -22.19 -13.70 16.56
CA SER A 253 -20.73 -13.58 16.45
C SER A 253 -20.33 -12.13 16.16
N PRO A 254 -19.56 -11.46 17.04
CA PRO A 254 -19.05 -10.11 16.76
C PRO A 254 -18.15 -10.08 15.52
N VAL A 255 -17.41 -11.15 15.25
CA VAL A 255 -16.55 -11.25 14.06
C VAL A 255 -17.37 -11.34 12.78
N VAL A 256 -18.40 -12.19 12.74
CA VAL A 256 -19.27 -12.31 11.56
C VAL A 256 -19.94 -10.97 11.26
N CYS A 257 -20.49 -10.31 12.29
CA CYS A 257 -21.09 -8.99 12.15
C CYS A 257 -20.09 -7.92 11.70
N ALA A 258 -18.89 -7.86 12.28
CA ALA A 258 -17.87 -6.89 11.87
C ALA A 258 -17.39 -7.11 10.42
N VAL A 259 -17.21 -8.38 10.01
CA VAL A 259 -16.88 -8.74 8.63
C VAL A 259 -18.01 -8.34 7.69
N ALA A 260 -19.27 -8.68 8.01
CA ALA A 260 -20.42 -8.32 7.20
C ALA A 260 -20.54 -6.80 7.01
N ALA A 261 -20.37 -6.01 8.09
CA ALA A 261 -20.35 -4.56 8.03
C ALA A 261 -19.25 -4.04 7.08
N ALA A 262 -18.01 -4.52 7.22
CA ALA A 262 -16.91 -4.12 6.36
C ALA A 262 -17.17 -4.50 4.89
N VAL A 263 -17.68 -5.70 4.62
CA VAL A 263 -17.95 -6.21 3.27
C VAL A 263 -18.98 -5.36 2.53
N LEU A 264 -20.00 -4.86 3.23
CA LEU A 264 -21.02 -3.96 2.66
C LEU A 264 -20.47 -2.58 2.25
N THR A 265 -19.24 -2.25 2.63
CA THR A 265 -18.57 -0.99 2.24
C THR A 265 -17.39 -1.20 1.27
N MET A 266 -17.11 -2.46 0.89
CA MET A 266 -16.04 -2.81 -0.04
C MET A 266 -16.50 -2.69 -1.50
N HIS A 267 -15.56 -2.35 -2.38
CA HIS A 267 -15.78 -2.23 -3.82
C HIS A 267 -15.94 -3.61 -4.49
N CYS A 268 -17.12 -4.23 -4.41
CA CYS A 268 -17.33 -5.59 -4.92
C CYS A 268 -18.68 -5.81 -5.62
N LYS A 269 -18.65 -6.26 -6.88
CA LYS A 269 -19.85 -6.57 -7.68
C LYS A 269 -20.63 -7.76 -7.12
N HIS A 270 -19.95 -8.73 -6.51
CA HIS A 270 -20.60 -9.88 -5.87
C HIS A 270 -21.42 -9.48 -4.63
N VAL A 271 -21.01 -8.42 -3.93
CA VAL A 271 -21.77 -7.90 -2.76
C VAL A 271 -23.05 -7.21 -3.23
N ILE A 272 -23.00 -6.47 -4.35
CA ILE A 272 -24.20 -5.89 -4.98
C ILE A 272 -25.21 -6.98 -5.37
N ALA A 273 -24.74 -8.12 -5.87
CA ALA A 273 -25.62 -9.25 -6.18
C ALA A 273 -26.30 -9.85 -4.94
N CYS A 274 -25.71 -9.70 -3.74
CA CYS A 274 -26.30 -10.11 -2.48
C CYS A 274 -27.27 -9.06 -1.91
N VAL A 275 -26.87 -7.79 -1.94
CA VAL A 275 -27.56 -6.66 -1.31
C VAL A 275 -27.60 -5.46 -2.26
N PRO A 276 -28.80 -4.95 -2.62
CA PRO A 276 -28.94 -3.73 -3.40
C PRO A 276 -28.20 -2.54 -2.77
N TYR A 277 -27.60 -1.72 -3.62
CA TYR A 277 -26.65 -0.70 -3.21
C TYR A 277 -27.24 0.37 -2.26
N ASP A 278 -28.51 0.72 -2.44
CA ASP A 278 -29.29 1.62 -1.58
C ASP A 278 -29.48 1.11 -0.15
N GLN A 279 -29.39 -0.20 0.07
CA GLN A 279 -29.58 -0.83 1.37
C GLN A 279 -28.26 -1.13 2.09
N GLN A 280 -27.13 -1.06 1.38
CA GLN A 280 -25.83 -1.46 1.93
C GLN A 280 -25.40 -0.60 3.12
N LEU A 281 -25.68 0.72 3.10
CA LEU A 281 -25.28 1.61 4.20
C LEU A 281 -26.03 1.28 5.49
N GLY A 282 -27.37 1.17 5.43
CA GLY A 282 -28.19 0.86 6.61
C GLY A 282 -27.89 -0.52 7.18
N LEU A 283 -27.71 -1.53 6.32
CA LEU A 283 -27.30 -2.87 6.75
C LEU A 283 -25.86 -2.88 7.32
N GLY A 284 -24.96 -2.07 6.76
CA GLY A 284 -23.61 -1.90 7.27
C GLY A 284 -23.60 -1.35 8.69
N GLU A 285 -24.41 -0.32 8.96
CA GLU A 285 -24.59 0.25 10.30
C GLU A 285 -25.22 -0.76 11.27
N TYR A 286 -26.25 -1.50 10.83
CA TYR A 286 -26.87 -2.55 11.63
C TYR A 286 -25.86 -3.61 12.10
N TYR A 287 -25.08 -4.19 11.17
CA TYR A 287 -24.07 -5.19 11.50
C TYR A 287 -22.93 -4.61 12.34
N PHE A 288 -22.53 -3.36 12.06
CA PHE A 288 -21.52 -2.67 12.87
C PHE A 288 -21.98 -2.48 14.31
N ASP A 289 -23.22 -2.07 14.53
CA ASP A 289 -23.78 -1.85 15.85
C ASP A 289 -23.98 -3.16 16.61
N LYS A 290 -24.39 -4.23 15.93
CA LYS A 290 -24.41 -5.57 16.52
C LYS A 290 -23.02 -6.04 16.95
N ALA A 291 -22.01 -5.88 16.09
CA ALA A 291 -20.64 -6.22 16.42
C ALA A 291 -20.15 -5.41 17.64
N ARG A 292 -20.38 -4.08 17.62
CA ARG A 292 -20.03 -3.16 18.70
C ARG A 292 -20.69 -3.52 20.02
N TYR A 293 -21.97 -3.86 19.99
CA TYR A 293 -22.70 -4.31 21.17
C TYR A 293 -22.13 -5.63 21.71
N ALA A 294 -21.94 -6.64 20.85
CA ALA A 294 -21.40 -7.93 21.25
C ALA A 294 -20.00 -7.84 21.85
N VAL A 295 -19.08 -7.07 21.27
CA VAL A 295 -17.74 -6.86 21.87
C VAL A 295 -17.79 -6.03 23.15
N SER A 296 -18.78 -5.15 23.32
CA SER A 296 -18.94 -4.38 24.57
C SER A 296 -19.33 -5.25 25.76
N LEU A 297 -20.05 -6.35 25.52
CA LEU A 297 -20.40 -7.34 26.55
C LEU A 297 -19.17 -8.14 27.02
N GLN A 298 -18.14 -8.24 26.16
CA GLN A 298 -16.90 -9.00 26.38
C GLN A 298 -15.67 -8.09 26.51
N PHE A 299 -15.86 -6.80 26.82
CA PHE A 299 -14.79 -5.79 26.74
C PHE A 299 -13.56 -6.11 27.61
N ASP A 300 -13.76 -6.76 28.77
CA ASP A 300 -12.69 -7.11 29.70
C ASP A 300 -11.96 -8.42 29.31
N GLU A 301 -12.36 -9.12 28.24
CA GLU A 301 -11.81 -10.42 27.81
C GLU A 301 -11.02 -10.29 26.48
N PRO A 302 -9.68 -10.15 26.52
CA PRO A 302 -8.87 -10.10 25.31
C PRO A 302 -8.87 -11.48 24.63
N SER A 303 -9.37 -11.54 23.39
CA SER A 303 -9.46 -12.77 22.62
C SER A 303 -9.17 -12.50 21.14
N MET A 304 -8.90 -13.56 20.39
CA MET A 304 -8.78 -13.46 18.92
C MET A 304 -10.08 -12.95 18.29
N GLU A 305 -11.24 -13.32 18.85
CA GLU A 305 -12.55 -12.87 18.38
C GLU A 305 -12.72 -11.36 18.56
N THR A 306 -12.42 -10.82 19.75
CA THR A 306 -12.51 -9.37 20.02
C THR A 306 -11.48 -8.58 19.20
N MET A 307 -10.25 -9.10 19.05
CA MET A 307 -9.22 -8.48 18.20
C MET A 307 -9.66 -8.36 16.73
N ILE A 308 -10.15 -9.46 16.14
CA ILE A 308 -10.58 -9.50 14.74
C ILE A 308 -11.80 -8.59 14.53
N ALA A 309 -12.76 -8.61 15.46
CA ALA A 309 -13.93 -7.74 15.40
C ALA A 309 -13.52 -6.26 15.36
N TYR A 310 -12.65 -5.81 16.28
CA TYR A 310 -12.17 -4.42 16.27
C TYR A 310 -11.35 -4.06 15.02
N LEU A 311 -10.56 -5.00 14.47
CA LEU A 311 -9.84 -4.79 13.22
C LEU A 311 -10.81 -4.54 12.05
N PHE A 312 -11.85 -5.35 11.91
CA PHE A 312 -12.84 -5.19 10.84
C PHE A 312 -13.78 -4.00 11.08
N MET A 313 -14.05 -3.62 12.34
CA MET A 313 -14.71 -2.35 12.67
C MET A 313 -13.86 -1.13 12.25
N SER A 314 -12.54 -1.19 12.43
CA SER A 314 -11.60 -0.19 11.91
C SER A 314 -11.64 -0.14 10.38
N LEU A 315 -11.66 -1.30 9.71
CA LEU A 315 -11.75 -1.37 8.25
C LEU A 315 -13.06 -0.78 7.72
N TYR A 316 -14.19 -1.10 8.35
CA TYR A 316 -15.49 -0.50 8.04
C TYR A 316 -15.44 1.04 8.12
N LYS A 317 -14.90 1.58 9.22
CA LYS A 317 -14.76 3.04 9.39
C LYS A 317 -13.76 3.66 8.40
N SER A 318 -12.73 2.91 8.00
CA SER A 318 -11.79 3.34 6.95
C SER A 318 -12.47 3.45 5.60
N ASN A 319 -13.27 2.45 5.21
CA ASN A 319 -14.04 2.45 3.96
C ASN A 319 -15.05 3.60 3.92
N LEU A 320 -15.64 3.96 5.06
CA LEU A 320 -16.54 5.11 5.20
C LEU A 320 -15.81 6.47 5.32
N LEU A 321 -14.50 6.51 5.11
CA LEU A 321 -13.69 7.73 5.20
C LEU A 321 -13.85 8.45 6.56
N ARG A 322 -13.90 7.68 7.65
CA ARG A 322 -13.92 8.18 9.04
C ARG A 322 -12.60 7.83 9.76
N PRO A 323 -11.49 8.54 9.45
CA PRO A 323 -10.15 8.14 9.90
C PRO A 323 -9.95 8.19 11.43
N GLN A 324 -10.64 9.10 12.14
CA GLN A 324 -10.56 9.16 13.60
C GLN A 324 -11.21 7.93 14.26
N ASP A 325 -12.44 7.58 13.83
CA ASP A 325 -13.14 6.38 14.29
C ASP A 325 -12.34 5.11 13.97
N ALA A 326 -11.81 5.02 12.73
CA ALA A 326 -10.98 3.91 12.30
C ALA A 326 -9.76 3.75 13.20
N ASN A 327 -9.04 4.85 13.46
CA ASN A 327 -7.86 4.84 14.33
C ASN A 327 -8.20 4.38 15.75
N MET A 328 -9.33 4.82 16.32
CA MET A 328 -9.78 4.40 17.65
C MET A 328 -9.97 2.87 17.74
N TYR A 329 -10.67 2.26 16.78
CA TYR A 329 -10.86 0.80 16.78
C TYR A 329 -9.57 0.04 16.48
N LEU A 330 -8.72 0.58 15.61
CA LEU A 330 -7.42 0.01 15.31
C LEU A 330 -6.52 -0.01 16.55
N GLU A 331 -6.51 1.07 17.33
CA GLU A 331 -5.77 1.14 18.60
C GLU A 331 -6.19 0.05 19.59
N ILE A 332 -7.50 -0.22 19.69
CA ILE A 332 -8.02 -1.27 20.56
C ILE A 332 -7.57 -2.65 20.05
N ALA A 333 -7.75 -2.94 18.76
CA ALA A 333 -7.33 -4.21 18.16
C ALA A 333 -5.83 -4.47 18.36
N ILE A 334 -5.02 -3.44 18.16
CA ILE A 334 -3.57 -3.48 18.32
C ILE A 334 -3.18 -3.76 19.79
N ARG A 335 -3.84 -3.12 20.78
CA ARG A 335 -3.59 -3.40 22.21
C ARG A 335 -3.98 -4.83 22.59
N ILE A 336 -5.12 -5.33 22.10
CA ILE A 336 -5.52 -6.73 22.32
C ILE A 336 -4.47 -7.68 21.73
N ARG A 337 -3.95 -7.39 20.54
CA ARG A 337 -2.88 -8.18 19.93
C ARG A 337 -1.64 -8.27 20.83
N GLN A 338 -1.23 -7.16 21.46
CA GLN A 338 -0.09 -7.17 22.40
C GLN A 338 -0.36 -8.07 23.61
N ILE A 339 -1.54 -7.94 24.21
CA ILE A 339 -1.94 -8.77 25.36
C ILE A 339 -1.94 -10.26 24.97
N LEU A 340 -2.46 -10.59 23.79
CA LEU A 340 -2.45 -11.96 23.29
C LEU A 340 -1.02 -12.47 23.03
N ALA A 341 -0.16 -11.64 22.43
CA ALA A 341 1.23 -11.97 22.17
C ALA A 341 2.02 -12.26 23.46
N GLU A 342 1.75 -11.51 24.54
CA GLU A 342 2.41 -11.66 25.84
C GLU A 342 1.92 -12.88 26.65
N THR A 343 0.69 -13.35 26.39
CA THR A 343 0.04 -14.42 27.17
C THR A 343 0.12 -15.79 26.49
N VAL A 344 -0.54 -15.95 25.35
CA VAL A 344 -0.79 -17.27 24.71
C VAL A 344 0.31 -17.66 23.71
N TYR A 345 1.03 -16.67 23.16
CA TYR A 345 2.00 -16.90 22.08
C TYR A 345 3.47 -16.75 22.49
N LYS A 346 3.75 -16.37 23.74
CA LYS A 346 5.12 -16.32 24.29
C LYS A 346 5.69 -17.71 24.58
N HIS A 347 4.79 -18.66 24.90
CA HIS A 347 5.06 -20.09 25.06
C HIS A 347 3.98 -20.89 24.32
N PRO A 348 4.01 -20.92 22.97
CA PRO A 348 3.03 -21.72 22.24
C PRO A 348 3.19 -23.18 22.70
N PRO A 349 2.09 -23.90 22.98
CA PRO A 349 2.16 -25.35 23.15
C PRO A 349 2.88 -25.95 21.93
N PRO A 350 3.52 -27.12 22.04
CA PRO A 350 4.06 -27.85 20.89
C PRO A 350 2.89 -28.40 20.04
N LEU A 351 2.15 -27.48 19.43
CA LEU A 351 1.07 -27.73 18.50
C LEU A 351 1.59 -27.37 17.10
N PRO A 352 1.09 -28.04 16.07
CA PRO A 352 1.66 -27.95 14.74
C PRO A 352 1.59 -26.51 14.19
N ILE A 353 2.42 -26.23 13.19
CA ILE A 353 2.67 -24.95 12.48
C ILE A 353 1.41 -24.09 12.19
N TYR A 354 0.22 -24.69 12.23
CA TYR A 354 -1.09 -24.08 12.08
C TYR A 354 -1.47 -23.01 13.12
N SER A 355 -0.87 -22.99 14.31
CA SER A 355 -1.30 -22.06 15.39
C SER A 355 -0.77 -20.63 15.26
N THR A 356 0.35 -20.40 14.54
CA THR A 356 1.00 -19.07 14.43
C THR A 356 0.70 -18.34 13.12
N GLN A 357 0.37 -19.08 12.04
CA GLN A 357 0.05 -18.51 10.74
C GLN A 357 -1.19 -17.59 10.71
N PRO A 358 -2.27 -17.85 11.46
CA PRO A 358 -3.41 -16.94 11.52
C PRO A 358 -3.04 -15.53 12.00
N ASN A 359 -2.14 -15.41 12.98
CA ASN A 359 -1.64 -14.12 13.47
C ASN A 359 -0.79 -13.39 12.43
N THR A 360 0.07 -14.13 11.72
CA THR A 360 0.88 -13.58 10.62
C THR A 360 0.02 -13.05 9.48
N ARG A 361 -1.11 -13.70 9.16
CA ARG A 361 -2.02 -13.23 8.10
C ARG A 361 -2.84 -12.03 8.52
N LEU A 362 -3.30 -11.99 9.77
CA LEU A 362 -4.03 -10.85 10.30
C LEU A 362 -3.20 -9.56 10.29
N HIS A 363 -1.87 -9.68 10.36
CA HIS A 363 -0.96 -8.57 10.16
C HIS A 363 -1.22 -7.80 8.86
N ALA A 364 -1.55 -8.51 7.77
CA ALA A 364 -1.88 -7.87 6.50
C ALA A 364 -3.07 -6.91 6.67
N GLY A 365 -4.13 -7.33 7.38
CA GLY A 365 -5.29 -6.49 7.66
C GLY A 365 -4.98 -5.26 8.54
N PHE A 366 -4.09 -5.41 9.54
CA PHE A 366 -3.59 -4.25 10.29
C PHE A 366 -2.87 -3.27 9.36
N GLN A 367 -2.05 -3.78 8.44
CA GLN A 367 -1.30 -2.96 7.50
C GLN A 367 -2.22 -2.17 6.53
N ASP A 368 -3.37 -2.70 6.11
CA ASP A 368 -4.37 -1.95 5.31
C ASP A 368 -4.85 -0.70 6.03
N CYS A 369 -5.33 -0.87 7.27
CA CYS A 369 -5.87 0.24 8.07
C CYS A 369 -4.77 1.28 8.37
N VAL A 370 -3.57 0.80 8.71
CA VAL A 370 -2.39 1.63 8.92
C VAL A 370 -2.06 2.45 7.68
N GLN A 371 -1.99 1.82 6.50
CA GLN A 371 -1.67 2.51 5.25
C GLN A 371 -2.72 3.55 4.87
N PHE A 372 -4.01 3.29 5.14
CA PHE A 372 -5.09 4.26 4.95
C PHE A 372 -4.89 5.49 5.86
N ILE A 373 -4.67 5.28 7.16
CA ILE A 373 -4.46 6.38 8.12
C ILE A 373 -3.21 7.19 7.74
N GLN A 374 -2.11 6.53 7.38
CA GLN A 374 -0.89 7.21 6.89
C GLN A 374 -1.16 8.00 5.62
N PHE A 375 -1.95 7.45 4.69
CA PHE A 375 -2.29 8.12 3.44
C PHE A 375 -3.00 9.46 3.69
N ILE A 376 -3.96 9.51 4.61
CA ILE A 376 -4.65 10.74 5.01
C ILE A 376 -3.69 11.75 5.66
N ASN A 377 -2.77 11.27 6.51
CA ASN A 377 -1.85 12.14 7.25
C ASN A 377 -0.69 12.69 6.40
N ASN A 378 -0.21 11.93 5.40
CA ASN A 378 1.08 12.19 4.74
C ASN A 378 0.97 12.70 3.29
N GLN A 379 -0.23 13.05 2.80
CA GLN A 379 -0.45 13.63 1.45
C GLN A 379 0.33 12.93 0.31
N ARG A 380 0.44 11.60 0.39
CA ARG A 380 1.48 10.75 -0.25
C ARG A 380 1.95 11.25 -1.63
N GLY A 381 3.18 11.80 -1.65
CA GLY A 381 3.97 11.95 -2.88
C GLY A 381 3.95 13.33 -3.53
N VAL A 382 3.33 14.33 -2.90
CA VAL A 382 3.53 15.73 -3.24
C VAL A 382 4.54 16.31 -2.26
N PRO A 383 5.70 16.79 -2.71
CA PRO A 383 6.56 17.60 -1.85
C PRO A 383 5.72 18.76 -1.31
N ALA A 384 5.54 18.82 0.01
CA ALA A 384 5.02 20.03 0.63
C ALA A 384 6.01 21.14 0.25
N LYS A 385 5.57 22.09 -0.60
CA LYS A 385 6.35 23.30 -0.83
C LYS A 385 6.63 23.90 0.54
N ASN A 386 7.88 23.89 0.99
CA ASN A 386 8.44 24.65 2.13
C ASN A 386 7.37 25.22 3.06
N LEU A 387 6.60 24.35 3.73
CA LEU A 387 5.71 24.79 4.79
C LEU A 387 6.52 24.64 6.07
N ASN A 388 6.82 25.79 6.68
CA ASN A 388 7.51 25.89 7.95
C ASN A 388 7.03 24.78 8.91
N PRO A 389 7.96 24.05 9.56
CA PRO A 389 7.64 22.99 10.52
C PRO A 389 6.66 23.41 11.63
N SER A 390 6.58 24.72 11.92
CA SER A 390 5.74 25.30 12.97
C SER A 390 4.24 25.33 12.65
N ARG A 391 3.82 25.12 11.39
CA ARG A 391 2.39 25.08 11.02
C ARG A 391 1.80 23.68 10.86
N ASN A 392 2.62 22.64 10.98
CA ASN A 392 2.10 21.30 11.18
C ASN A 392 1.47 21.25 12.58
N LYS A 393 0.14 21.38 12.66
CA LYS A 393 -0.57 20.74 13.77
C LYS A 393 -0.11 19.28 13.75
N PRO A 394 0.52 18.77 14.82
CA PRO A 394 0.95 17.40 14.86
C PRO A 394 -0.23 16.52 14.45
N SER A 395 -0.01 15.60 13.50
CA SER A 395 -0.93 14.50 13.25
C SER A 395 -1.35 13.91 14.60
N MET A 396 -2.59 13.42 14.74
CA MET A 396 -3.01 12.71 15.95
C MET A 396 -2.05 11.54 16.31
N LEU A 397 -1.24 11.06 15.35
CA LEU A 397 -0.16 10.08 15.57
C LEU A 397 1.11 10.63 16.26
N ASN A 398 1.25 11.95 16.37
CA ASN A 398 2.37 12.63 17.04
C ASN A 398 2.07 12.99 18.51
N GLN A 399 0.89 12.63 19.04
CA GLN A 399 0.65 12.70 20.48
C GLN A 399 1.36 11.53 21.18
N GLU A 400 2.54 11.82 21.75
CA GLU A 400 3.23 11.29 22.95
C GLU A 400 3.09 9.82 23.44
N ASN A 401 2.35 8.93 22.78
CA ASN A 401 2.35 7.49 23.10
C ASN A 401 3.48 6.79 22.34
N SER A 402 4.69 6.88 22.90
CA SER A 402 5.91 6.24 22.37
C SER A 402 5.72 4.74 22.07
N THR A 403 4.98 4.02 22.93
CA THR A 403 4.68 2.59 22.77
C THR A 403 3.79 2.29 21.56
N PHE A 404 2.79 3.14 21.27
CA PHE A 404 1.92 2.96 20.11
C PHE A 404 2.65 3.25 18.80
N LYS A 405 3.53 4.27 18.81
CA LYS A 405 4.41 4.58 17.68
C LYS A 405 5.41 3.47 17.40
N GLN A 406 6.02 2.88 18.44
CA GLN A 406 6.89 1.71 18.33
C GLN A 406 6.16 0.50 17.75
N LEU A 407 4.94 0.23 18.22
CA LEU A 407 4.13 -0.89 17.76
C LEU A 407 3.63 -0.72 16.32
N PHE A 408 3.31 0.51 15.91
CA PHE A 408 3.02 0.83 14.52
C PHE A 408 4.25 0.64 13.64
N GLN A 409 5.45 0.96 14.14
CA GLN A 409 6.72 0.65 13.47
C GLN A 409 6.97 -0.86 13.40
N GLU A 410 6.63 -1.64 14.43
CA GLU A 410 6.69 -3.11 14.43
C GLU A 410 5.67 -3.73 13.47
N ILE A 411 4.47 -3.14 13.34
CA ILE A 411 3.50 -3.52 12.31
C ILE A 411 3.99 -3.12 10.91
N CYS A 412 4.76 -2.04 10.79
CA CYS A 412 5.38 -1.66 9.53
C CYS A 412 6.69 -2.44 9.26
N ALA A 413 7.21 -3.19 10.23
CA ALA A 413 8.43 -3.98 10.07
C ALA A 413 8.19 -5.12 9.08
N GLU A 414 9.19 -5.39 8.26
CA GLU A 414 9.10 -6.20 7.04
C GLU A 414 8.83 -7.71 7.26
N THR A 415 8.51 -8.13 8.48
CA THR A 415 8.68 -9.50 8.99
C THR A 415 7.44 -10.40 8.99
N TYR A 416 6.39 -10.06 8.27
CA TYR A 416 5.18 -10.90 8.18
C TYR A 416 4.90 -11.31 6.74
N ASP A 417 5.52 -12.43 6.35
CA ASP A 417 5.34 -13.03 5.05
C ASP A 417 4.36 -14.20 5.14
N PRO A 418 3.11 -14.06 4.67
CA PRO A 418 2.10 -15.10 4.81
C PRO A 418 2.50 -16.33 4.01
N LYS A 419 2.43 -17.51 4.65
CA LYS A 419 2.69 -18.79 3.96
C LYS A 419 1.38 -19.52 3.66
N PRO A 420 1.26 -20.13 2.47
CA PRO A 420 0.15 -21.03 2.17
C PRO A 420 0.08 -22.20 3.14
N LEU A 421 -1.14 -22.65 3.45
CA LEU A 421 -1.39 -23.86 4.24
C LEU A 421 -1.82 -25.01 3.30
N PRO A 422 -1.60 -26.29 3.70
CA PRO A 422 -1.80 -27.43 2.81
C PRO A 422 -3.25 -27.66 2.35
N ASP A 423 -4.24 -27.20 3.12
CA ASP A 423 -5.67 -27.38 2.85
C ASP A 423 -6.30 -26.24 2.05
N GLU A 424 -5.51 -25.27 1.58
CA GLU A 424 -6.00 -24.11 0.86
C GLU A 424 -6.18 -24.37 -0.64
N SER A 425 -7.21 -23.74 -1.20
CA SER A 425 -7.47 -23.79 -2.65
C SER A 425 -6.30 -23.20 -3.44
N ARG A 426 -6.13 -23.66 -4.69
CA ARG A 426 -5.14 -23.10 -5.62
C ARG A 426 -5.26 -21.58 -5.76
N GLN A 427 -6.47 -21.04 -5.75
CA GLN A 427 -6.71 -19.59 -5.86
C GLN A 427 -6.17 -18.83 -4.63
N THR A 428 -6.44 -19.35 -3.43
CA THR A 428 -5.94 -18.77 -2.17
C THR A 428 -4.41 -18.84 -2.10
N VAL A 429 -3.81 -19.98 -2.44
CA VAL A 429 -2.36 -20.15 -2.51
C VAL A 429 -1.73 -19.12 -3.44
N ARG A 430 -2.29 -18.95 -4.65
CA ARG A 430 -1.81 -17.96 -5.61
C ARG A 430 -1.98 -16.52 -5.13
N ALA A 431 -3.09 -16.21 -4.46
CA ALA A 431 -3.31 -14.88 -3.87
C ALA A 431 -2.29 -14.54 -2.77
N ILE A 432 -1.95 -15.51 -1.91
CA ILE A 432 -0.92 -15.36 -0.87
C ILE A 432 0.45 -15.10 -1.51
N LEU A 433 0.85 -15.93 -2.47
CA LEU A 433 2.13 -15.78 -3.16
C LEU A 433 2.22 -14.48 -3.97
N LYS A 434 1.11 -14.04 -4.56
CA LYS A 434 1.01 -12.73 -5.22
C LYS A 434 1.32 -11.59 -4.26
N GLU A 435 0.73 -11.58 -3.06
CA GLU A 435 1.04 -10.56 -2.05
C GLU A 435 2.51 -10.61 -1.61
N HIS A 436 3.08 -11.82 -1.46
CA HIS A 436 4.51 -11.99 -1.19
C HIS A 436 5.37 -11.31 -2.26
N TYR A 437 5.14 -11.59 -3.56
CA TYR A 437 5.93 -10.99 -4.64
C TYR A 437 5.72 -9.48 -4.78
N VAL A 438 4.49 -8.99 -4.64
CA VAL A 438 4.20 -7.55 -4.63
C VAL A 438 4.90 -6.85 -3.45
N GLY A 439 4.93 -7.49 -2.27
CA GLY A 439 5.68 -7.02 -1.12
C GLY A 439 7.18 -6.93 -1.39
N ARG A 440 7.77 -7.94 -2.05
CA ARG A 440 9.18 -7.91 -2.46
C ARG A 440 9.48 -6.79 -3.45
N ILE A 441 8.61 -6.56 -4.44
CA ILE A 441 8.74 -5.41 -5.37
C ILE A 441 8.76 -4.10 -4.57
N ALA A 442 7.83 -3.94 -3.62
CA ALA A 442 7.76 -2.74 -2.79
C ALA A 442 9.00 -2.54 -1.90
N ARG A 443 9.63 -3.61 -1.41
CA ARG A 443 10.90 -3.53 -0.66
C ARG A 443 12.06 -3.04 -1.51
N VAL A 444 12.15 -3.46 -2.78
CA VAL A 444 13.19 -2.99 -3.71
C VAL A 444 13.04 -1.49 -4.00
N VAL A 445 11.83 -1.03 -4.35
CA VAL A 445 11.63 0.37 -4.77
C VAL A 445 11.38 1.35 -3.62
N GLY A 446 11.04 0.85 -2.43
CA GLY A 446 10.68 1.65 -1.26
C GLY A 446 11.77 2.64 -0.81
N PRO A 447 13.03 2.20 -0.62
CA PRO A 447 14.15 3.10 -0.30
C PRO A 447 14.35 4.18 -1.36
N TYR A 448 14.20 3.82 -2.64
CA TYR A 448 14.32 4.75 -3.75
C TYR A 448 13.25 5.83 -3.70
N PHE A 449 11.97 5.45 -3.58
CA PHE A 449 10.90 6.42 -3.45
C PHE A 449 11.07 7.31 -2.23
N ARG A 450 11.62 6.76 -1.13
CA ARG A 450 11.90 7.57 0.06
C ARG A 450 12.89 8.69 -0.21
N ARG A 451 14.00 8.35 -0.84
CA ARG A 451 15.04 9.32 -1.19
C ARG A 451 14.54 10.31 -2.24
N VAL A 452 13.98 9.84 -3.34
CA VAL A 452 13.65 10.74 -4.47
C VAL A 452 12.46 11.65 -4.17
N ARG A 453 11.47 11.19 -3.40
CA ARG A 453 10.26 12.00 -3.12
C ARG A 453 10.35 12.88 -1.88
N TRP A 454 11.18 12.53 -0.90
CA TRP A 454 11.24 13.24 0.39
C TRP A 454 12.63 13.79 0.76
N SER A 455 13.67 13.54 -0.03
CA SER A 455 14.97 14.19 0.21
C SER A 455 14.89 15.69 -0.07
N GLU A 456 15.68 16.48 0.68
CA GLU A 456 15.84 17.92 0.47
C GLU A 456 16.61 18.23 -0.82
N THR A 457 17.48 17.32 -1.28
CA THR A 457 18.24 17.51 -2.52
C THR A 457 17.46 17.06 -3.74
N ASP A 458 17.54 17.86 -4.81
CA ASP A 458 17.02 17.52 -6.13
C ASP A 458 18.02 16.70 -6.97
N LEU A 459 19.24 16.48 -6.48
CA LEU A 459 20.28 15.70 -7.16
C LEU A 459 20.26 14.24 -6.69
N ILE A 460 19.93 13.35 -7.61
CA ILE A 460 19.82 11.90 -7.37
C ILE A 460 20.97 11.19 -8.09
N PRO A 461 21.80 10.37 -7.41
CA PRO A 461 22.84 9.60 -8.08
C PRO A 461 22.26 8.70 -9.18
N LEU A 462 22.80 8.78 -10.39
CA LEU A 462 22.40 7.92 -11.51
C LEU A 462 22.61 6.44 -11.16
N SER A 463 23.70 6.12 -10.48
CA SER A 463 24.01 4.78 -9.98
C SER A 463 22.91 4.22 -9.08
N PHE A 464 22.23 5.08 -8.30
CA PHE A 464 21.14 4.65 -7.42
C PHE A 464 19.87 4.27 -8.21
N LEU A 465 19.52 5.03 -9.26
CA LEU A 465 18.44 4.67 -10.18
C LEU A 465 18.78 3.35 -10.90
N MET A 466 19.96 3.25 -11.50
CA MET A 466 20.39 2.07 -12.24
C MET A 466 20.40 0.82 -11.37
N LYS A 467 20.93 0.92 -10.15
CA LYS A 467 20.95 -0.21 -9.21
C LYS A 467 19.55 -0.64 -8.81
N THR A 468 18.66 0.31 -8.49
CA THR A 468 17.28 -0.01 -8.13
C THR A 468 16.51 -0.68 -9.28
N GLU A 469 16.73 -0.21 -10.52
CA GLU A 469 16.13 -0.82 -11.71
C GLU A 469 16.68 -2.22 -11.98
N GLU A 470 18.00 -2.43 -11.84
CA GLU A 470 18.64 -3.74 -11.95
C GLU A 470 18.06 -4.72 -10.92
N ASP A 471 17.98 -4.33 -9.66
CA ASP A 471 17.44 -5.17 -8.58
C ASP A 471 15.96 -5.51 -8.82
N LEU A 472 15.19 -4.56 -9.36
CA LEU A 472 13.78 -4.77 -9.72
C LEU A 472 13.65 -5.76 -10.88
N ASN A 473 14.50 -5.63 -11.91
CA ASN A 473 14.52 -6.55 -13.06
C ASN A 473 14.98 -7.94 -12.64
N GLN A 474 16.01 -8.05 -11.81
CA GLN A 474 16.49 -9.32 -11.28
C GLN A 474 15.40 -10.01 -10.43
N LEU A 475 14.70 -9.25 -9.59
CA LEU A 475 13.56 -9.77 -8.84
C LEU A 475 12.48 -10.31 -9.79
N TYR A 476 12.02 -9.49 -10.73
CA TYR A 476 10.91 -9.87 -11.60
C TYR A 476 11.28 -11.00 -12.55
N PHE A 477 12.40 -10.94 -13.27
CA PHE A 477 12.71 -11.91 -14.31
C PHE A 477 13.45 -13.17 -13.84
N CYS A 478 14.14 -13.12 -12.69
CA CYS A 478 14.95 -14.24 -12.23
C CYS A 478 14.40 -14.90 -10.95
N GLN A 479 13.77 -14.14 -10.05
CA GLN A 479 13.41 -14.65 -8.72
C GLN A 479 11.91 -14.94 -8.57
N ILE A 480 11.03 -14.30 -9.34
CA ILE A 480 9.61 -14.65 -9.38
C ILE A 480 9.44 -15.89 -10.29
N PRO A 481 8.75 -16.96 -9.84
CA PRO A 481 8.52 -18.16 -10.65
C PRO A 481 7.78 -17.87 -11.94
N LEU A 482 8.04 -18.66 -12.98
CA LEU A 482 7.44 -18.49 -14.31
C LEU A 482 5.90 -18.49 -14.26
N ASP A 483 5.28 -19.31 -13.41
CA ASP A 483 3.82 -19.40 -13.26
C ASP A 483 3.14 -18.14 -12.69
N PHE A 484 3.93 -17.14 -12.27
CA PHE A 484 3.47 -15.84 -11.80
C PHE A 484 3.89 -14.70 -12.73
N ARG A 485 4.49 -15.03 -13.88
CA ARG A 485 5.00 -14.06 -14.86
C ARG A 485 4.33 -14.28 -16.20
N LEU A 486 3.91 -13.17 -16.80
CA LEU A 486 3.42 -13.15 -18.17
C LEU A 486 4.60 -13.30 -19.14
N ALA A 487 4.36 -13.88 -20.31
CA ALA A 487 5.37 -13.99 -21.36
C ALA A 487 5.99 -12.62 -21.69
N PRO A 488 7.33 -12.52 -21.81
CA PRO A 488 7.96 -11.30 -22.31
C PRO A 488 7.44 -10.88 -23.69
N SER A 489 7.09 -11.85 -24.54
CA SER A 489 6.51 -11.58 -25.87
C SER A 489 5.18 -10.83 -25.82
N ILE A 490 4.42 -10.87 -24.72
CA ILE A 490 3.19 -10.05 -24.58
C ILE A 490 3.52 -8.56 -24.62
N PHE A 491 4.73 -8.16 -24.23
CA PHE A 491 5.14 -6.76 -24.07
C PHE A 491 6.07 -6.29 -25.19
N GLU A 492 6.05 -6.95 -26.35
CA GLU A 492 6.80 -6.51 -27.52
C GLU A 492 6.37 -5.11 -27.97
N ASP A 493 7.37 -4.30 -28.35
CA ASP A 493 7.14 -2.94 -28.80
C ASP A 493 6.33 -2.89 -30.11
N GLY A 494 5.43 -1.91 -30.21
CA GLY A 494 4.70 -1.63 -31.45
C GLY A 494 3.53 -2.57 -31.77
N ILE A 495 3.22 -3.55 -30.91
CA ILE A 495 2.07 -4.43 -31.14
C ILE A 495 0.74 -3.69 -30.90
N SER A 496 -0.28 -4.07 -31.69
CA SER A 496 -1.63 -3.55 -31.55
C SER A 496 -2.31 -4.04 -30.27
N ASP A 497 -3.39 -3.37 -29.86
CA ASP A 497 -4.15 -3.76 -28.67
C ASP A 497 -4.83 -5.12 -28.83
N ALA A 498 -5.30 -5.41 -30.05
CA ALA A 498 -5.89 -6.71 -30.39
C ALA A 498 -4.85 -7.83 -30.24
N GLU A 499 -3.62 -7.60 -30.70
CA GLU A 499 -2.52 -8.56 -30.57
C GLU A 499 -2.08 -8.73 -29.11
N PHE A 500 -1.94 -7.63 -28.37
CA PHE A 500 -1.63 -7.69 -26.93
C PHE A 500 -2.67 -8.52 -26.16
N ARG A 501 -3.96 -8.27 -26.42
CA ARG A 501 -5.07 -9.02 -25.82
C ARG A 501 -5.07 -10.49 -26.23
N LYS A 502 -4.81 -10.78 -27.51
CA LYS A 502 -4.71 -12.15 -28.02
C LYS A 502 -3.60 -12.92 -27.30
N ARG A 503 -2.40 -12.35 -27.19
CA ARG A 503 -1.26 -12.98 -26.50
C ARG A 503 -1.55 -13.24 -25.02
N LEU A 504 -2.28 -12.33 -24.35
CA LEU A 504 -2.74 -12.56 -22.98
C LEU A 504 -3.71 -13.74 -22.86
N LEU A 505 -4.65 -13.87 -23.80
CA LEU A 505 -5.62 -14.98 -23.83
C LEU A 505 -4.95 -16.33 -24.13
N GLU A 506 -3.90 -16.33 -24.94
CA GLU A 506 -3.16 -17.53 -25.35
C GLU A 506 -2.11 -17.97 -24.31
N ASP A 507 -1.67 -17.07 -23.43
CA ASP A 507 -0.72 -17.41 -22.36
C ASP A 507 -1.43 -18.15 -21.20
N GLY A 508 -1.12 -19.44 -21.05
CA GLY A 508 -1.67 -20.29 -19.99
C GLY A 508 -1.33 -19.88 -18.55
N ARG A 509 -0.47 -18.87 -18.35
CA ARG A 509 -0.12 -18.29 -17.04
C ARG A 509 -0.95 -17.05 -16.69
N THR A 510 -1.78 -16.56 -17.62
CA THR A 510 -2.58 -15.36 -17.42
C THR A 510 -3.70 -15.62 -16.41
N ASP A 511 -3.64 -14.92 -15.27
CA ASP A 511 -4.72 -14.82 -14.31
C ASP A 511 -4.66 -13.48 -13.57
N ILE A 512 -5.62 -13.23 -12.68
CA ILE A 512 -5.69 -11.97 -11.92
C ILE A 512 -4.38 -11.71 -11.16
N ASN A 513 -3.72 -12.76 -10.67
CA ASN A 513 -2.52 -12.64 -9.85
C ASN A 513 -1.29 -12.26 -10.71
N SER A 514 -1.03 -12.97 -11.81
CA SER A 514 0.09 -12.69 -12.71
C SER A 514 -0.06 -11.33 -13.39
N VAL A 515 -1.28 -10.97 -13.79
CA VAL A 515 -1.61 -9.62 -14.32
C VAL A 515 -1.37 -8.55 -13.25
N THR A 516 -1.79 -8.77 -12.00
CA THR A 516 -1.55 -7.82 -10.90
C THR A 516 -0.06 -7.63 -10.64
N ILE A 517 0.74 -8.71 -10.60
CA ILE A 517 2.20 -8.62 -10.38
C ILE A 517 2.86 -7.87 -11.54
N ALA A 518 2.49 -8.17 -12.80
CA ALA A 518 3.00 -7.46 -13.97
C ALA A 518 2.63 -5.96 -13.92
N ALA A 519 1.38 -5.63 -13.62
CA ALA A 519 0.94 -4.23 -13.49
C ALA A 519 1.70 -3.49 -12.39
N ARG A 520 2.05 -4.17 -11.28
CA ARG A 520 2.87 -3.58 -10.21
C ARG A 520 4.32 -3.39 -10.63
N TYR A 521 4.91 -4.33 -11.35
CA TYR A 521 6.26 -4.22 -11.89
C TYR A 521 6.39 -3.02 -12.85
N TYR A 522 5.52 -2.91 -13.86
CA TYR A 522 5.55 -1.78 -14.81
C TYR A 522 5.19 -0.44 -14.16
N GLN A 523 4.28 -0.43 -13.18
CA GLN A 523 4.02 0.76 -12.36
C GLN A 523 5.27 1.18 -11.57
N SER A 524 6.03 0.23 -11.05
CA SER A 524 7.30 0.52 -10.35
C SER A 524 8.33 1.12 -11.30
N LEU A 525 8.54 0.56 -12.49
CA LEU A 525 9.42 1.15 -13.52
C LEU A 525 9.00 2.57 -13.86
N LEU A 526 7.71 2.79 -14.13
CA LEU A 526 7.17 4.12 -14.39
C LEU A 526 7.49 5.09 -13.25
N ALA A 527 7.28 4.69 -12.00
CA ALA A 527 7.50 5.54 -10.82
C ALA A 527 8.98 5.81 -10.50
N LEU A 528 9.91 4.95 -10.93
CA LEU A 528 11.36 5.18 -10.83
C LEU A 528 11.79 6.31 -11.79
N HIS A 529 11.22 6.34 -12.99
CA HIS A 529 11.64 7.23 -14.08
C HIS A 529 10.84 8.54 -14.15
N GLU A 530 9.61 8.57 -13.63
CA GLU A 530 8.72 9.74 -13.62
C GLU A 530 9.40 11.06 -13.19
N PRO A 531 10.25 11.08 -12.14
CA PRO A 531 10.93 12.31 -11.71
C PRO A 531 11.90 12.91 -12.72
N PHE A 532 12.34 12.15 -13.74
CA PHE A 532 13.36 12.61 -14.69
C PHE A 532 12.79 12.83 -16.09
N GLN A 533 11.47 12.76 -16.27
CA GLN A 533 10.86 13.14 -17.54
C GLN A 533 11.19 14.61 -17.88
N PRO A 534 11.29 14.97 -19.17
CA PRO A 534 11.49 16.35 -19.60
C PRO A 534 10.42 17.28 -18.99
N THR A 535 10.72 18.57 -18.81
CA THR A 535 9.67 19.48 -18.33
C THR A 535 8.90 20.04 -19.53
N ILE A 536 7.58 19.97 -19.52
CA ILE A 536 6.74 20.68 -20.50
C ILE A 536 6.62 22.13 -20.01
N ARG A 537 7.50 23.02 -20.47
CA ARG A 537 7.44 24.47 -20.21
C ARG A 537 7.51 25.22 -21.53
N ARG A 538 6.78 26.33 -21.67
CA ARG A 538 7.09 27.32 -22.70
C ARG A 538 8.49 27.86 -22.40
N SER A 539 9.44 27.62 -23.31
CA SER A 539 10.80 28.09 -23.14
C SER A 539 10.78 29.62 -22.96
N GLN A 540 11.54 30.16 -22.00
CA GLN A 540 11.93 31.56 -22.07
C GLN A 540 12.98 31.64 -23.18
N GLU A 541 12.81 32.58 -24.11
CA GLU A 541 13.73 32.80 -25.23
C GLU A 541 15.19 32.79 -24.75
N GLY A 542 15.99 31.81 -25.21
CA GLY A 542 17.44 31.80 -25.01
C GLY A 542 18.10 30.48 -24.65
N ASP A 543 17.41 29.52 -24.00
CA ASP A 543 18.02 28.24 -23.63
C ASP A 543 17.67 27.13 -24.64
N ALA A 544 18.59 26.85 -25.55
CA ALA A 544 18.59 25.60 -26.32
C ALA A 544 18.89 24.44 -25.36
N ASN A 545 17.87 24.00 -24.62
CA ASN A 545 18.02 22.98 -23.60
C ASN A 545 18.16 21.60 -24.28
N VAL A 546 19.38 21.22 -24.61
CA VAL A 546 19.70 19.90 -25.15
C VAL A 546 19.23 18.86 -24.15
N LEU A 547 18.22 18.07 -24.52
CA LEU A 547 17.66 17.03 -23.66
C LEU A 547 18.72 15.98 -23.37
N SER A 548 18.91 15.67 -22.09
CA SER A 548 19.83 14.60 -21.71
C SER A 548 19.31 13.25 -22.19
N VAL A 549 20.23 12.33 -22.52
CA VAL A 549 19.91 10.94 -22.87
C VAL A 549 19.08 10.27 -21.77
N HIS A 550 19.31 10.65 -20.50
CA HIS A 550 18.54 10.14 -19.36
C HIS A 550 17.09 10.64 -19.33
N ALA A 551 16.85 11.90 -19.70
CA ALA A 551 15.50 12.44 -19.80
C ALA A 551 14.71 11.80 -20.94
N LEU A 552 15.35 11.56 -22.09
CA LEU A 552 14.75 10.82 -23.21
C LEU A 552 14.40 9.39 -22.82
N ARG A 553 15.32 8.67 -22.15
CA ARG A 553 15.04 7.32 -21.64
C ARG A 553 13.89 7.33 -20.63
N ALA A 554 13.89 8.27 -19.68
CA ALA A 554 12.84 8.37 -18.68
C ALA A 554 11.46 8.59 -19.34
N GLN A 555 11.40 9.46 -20.36
CA GLN A 555 10.19 9.67 -21.15
C GLN A 555 9.73 8.37 -21.84
N GLU A 556 10.63 7.66 -22.52
CA GLU A 556 10.32 6.41 -23.21
C GLU A 556 9.80 5.35 -22.23
N VAL A 557 10.48 5.16 -21.10
CA VAL A 557 10.09 4.20 -20.06
C VAL A 557 8.69 4.52 -19.54
N CYS A 558 8.46 5.78 -19.14
CA CYS A 558 7.19 6.21 -18.56
C CYS A 558 6.03 6.06 -19.56
N TYR A 559 6.26 6.41 -20.83
CA TYR A 559 5.25 6.29 -21.90
C TYR A 559 4.89 4.83 -22.20
N LYS A 560 5.90 3.95 -22.38
CA LYS A 560 5.65 2.52 -22.62
C LYS A 560 4.95 1.86 -21.44
N CYS A 561 5.45 2.11 -20.22
CA CYS A 561 4.89 1.51 -19.02
C CYS A 561 3.47 1.98 -18.74
N SER A 562 3.11 3.24 -19.04
CA SER A 562 1.74 3.72 -18.81
C SER A 562 0.73 3.01 -19.72
N ILE A 563 1.07 2.83 -21.00
CA ILE A 563 0.26 2.05 -21.95
C ILE A 563 0.10 0.60 -21.49
N ILE A 564 1.20 -0.07 -21.12
CA ILE A 564 1.17 -1.45 -20.63
C ILE A 564 0.28 -1.59 -19.40
N VAL A 565 0.43 -0.68 -18.41
CA VAL A 565 -0.39 -0.69 -17.20
C VAL A 565 -1.87 -0.54 -17.55
N VAL A 566 -2.25 0.39 -18.43
CA VAL A 566 -3.66 0.56 -18.84
C VAL A 566 -4.19 -0.69 -19.55
N ARG A 567 -3.44 -1.27 -20.50
CA ARG A 567 -3.85 -2.52 -21.18
C ARG A 567 -4.06 -3.68 -20.20
N LEU A 568 -3.16 -3.85 -19.22
CA LEU A 568 -3.27 -4.90 -18.20
C LEU A 568 -4.50 -4.68 -17.30
N LEU A 569 -4.73 -3.45 -16.85
CA LEU A 569 -5.88 -3.13 -15.99
C LEU A 569 -7.22 -3.25 -16.72
N GLU A 570 -7.25 -2.86 -17.99
CA GLU A 570 -8.41 -3.06 -18.85
C GLU A 570 -8.71 -4.55 -19.04
N PHE A 571 -7.69 -5.36 -19.34
CA PHE A 571 -7.85 -6.81 -19.43
C PHE A 571 -8.37 -7.40 -18.11
N GLN A 572 -7.83 -6.94 -16.98
CA GLN A 572 -8.23 -7.38 -15.65
C GLN A 572 -9.71 -7.07 -15.34
N CYS A 573 -10.23 -5.92 -15.75
CA CYS A 573 -11.63 -5.56 -15.47
C CYS A 573 -12.63 -6.04 -16.54
N THR A 574 -12.19 -6.29 -17.78
CA THR A 574 -13.07 -6.67 -18.91
C THR A 574 -13.10 -8.17 -19.22
N ILE A 575 -11.99 -8.88 -19.03
CA ILE A 575 -11.86 -10.30 -19.38
C ILE A 575 -11.78 -11.16 -18.13
N LEU A 576 -10.98 -10.74 -17.14
CA LEU A 576 -10.85 -11.47 -15.88
C LEU A 576 -11.92 -11.09 -14.85
N GLU A 577 -12.82 -10.15 -15.21
CA GLU A 577 -13.94 -9.70 -14.39
C GLU A 577 -13.58 -9.32 -12.94
N ALA A 578 -12.37 -8.79 -12.74
CA ALA A 578 -11.93 -8.39 -11.41
C ALA A 578 -12.85 -7.31 -10.83
N CYS A 579 -13.30 -7.51 -9.59
CA CYS A 579 -14.13 -6.53 -8.89
C CYS A 579 -13.38 -5.26 -8.49
N THR A 580 -12.05 -5.32 -8.39
CA THR A 580 -11.20 -4.19 -8.01
C THR A 580 -9.95 -4.16 -8.86
N ILE A 581 -9.54 -2.96 -9.24
CA ILE A 581 -8.24 -2.70 -9.86
C ILE A 581 -7.27 -2.06 -8.86
N PRO A 582 -5.95 -2.22 -9.03
CA PRO A 582 -4.96 -1.42 -8.32
C PRO A 582 -5.03 0.07 -8.69
N THR A 583 -5.93 0.83 -8.06
CA THR A 583 -6.15 2.27 -8.33
C THR A 583 -4.86 3.10 -8.34
N PRO A 584 -3.89 2.91 -7.42
CA PRO A 584 -2.62 3.63 -7.48
C PRO A 584 -1.85 3.42 -8.79
N SER A 585 -1.94 2.23 -9.40
CA SER A 585 -1.31 1.96 -10.70
C SER A 585 -2.01 2.70 -11.84
N LEU A 586 -3.35 2.71 -11.83
CA LEU A 586 -4.12 3.46 -12.82
C LEU A 586 -3.80 4.96 -12.75
N LEU A 587 -3.85 5.56 -11.55
CA LEU A 587 -3.61 6.99 -11.38
C LEU A 587 -2.18 7.40 -11.78
N CYS A 588 -1.20 6.53 -11.54
CA CYS A 588 0.19 6.78 -11.93
C CYS A 588 0.37 6.78 -13.45
N ALA A 589 -0.25 5.81 -14.15
CA ALA A 589 -0.24 5.76 -15.61
C ALA A 589 -1.03 6.94 -16.21
N TRP A 590 -2.18 7.27 -15.61
CA TRP A 590 -3.07 8.32 -16.09
C TRP A 590 -2.41 9.70 -16.02
N ASP A 591 -1.70 10.02 -14.94
CA ASP A 591 -0.93 11.27 -14.83
C ASP A 591 0.09 11.41 -15.98
N THR A 592 0.85 10.36 -16.29
CA THR A 592 1.81 10.35 -17.40
C THR A 592 1.12 10.52 -18.75
N LEU A 593 -0.03 9.87 -18.97
CA LEU A 593 -0.80 9.98 -20.21
C LEU A 593 -1.43 11.37 -20.38
N MET A 594 -1.95 11.96 -19.29
CA MET A 594 -2.45 13.34 -19.26
C MET A 594 -1.33 14.36 -19.49
N ARG A 595 -0.11 14.08 -19.04
CA ARG A 595 1.06 14.89 -19.37
C ARG A 595 1.39 14.81 -20.86
N ASN A 596 1.47 13.60 -21.41
CA ASN A 596 1.90 13.35 -22.79
C ASN A 596 0.82 13.70 -23.84
N SER A 597 -0.43 13.89 -23.43
CA SER A 597 -1.52 14.28 -24.34
C SER A 597 -1.47 15.74 -24.77
N CYS A 598 -0.65 16.57 -24.11
CA CYS A 598 -0.41 17.97 -24.44
C CYS A 598 -1.71 18.74 -24.74
N LEU A 599 -2.71 18.58 -23.86
CA LEU A 599 -4.03 19.18 -24.05
C LEU A 599 -3.93 20.70 -24.10
N GLY A 600 -4.57 21.31 -25.10
CA GLY A 600 -4.60 22.76 -25.27
C GLY A 600 -3.31 23.38 -25.82
N MET A 601 -2.38 22.57 -26.33
CA MET A 601 -1.20 23.04 -27.07
C MET A 601 -1.43 22.85 -28.58
N ASP A 602 -1.18 23.90 -29.37
CA ASP A 602 -1.07 23.81 -30.82
C ASP A 602 0.36 23.42 -31.26
N GLN A 603 0.61 23.36 -32.57
CA GLN A 603 1.91 22.94 -33.09
C GLN A 603 3.03 23.92 -32.71
N ASP A 604 2.74 25.23 -32.73
CA ASP A 604 3.70 26.26 -32.37
C ASP A 604 4.06 26.19 -30.88
N ASP A 605 3.07 25.92 -30.01
CA ASP A 605 3.27 25.66 -28.58
C ASP A 605 4.14 24.41 -28.33
N LEU A 606 3.93 23.33 -29.11
CA LEU A 606 4.69 22.09 -28.99
C LEU A 606 6.16 22.30 -29.37
N ASP A 607 6.41 23.02 -30.46
CA ASP A 607 7.76 23.33 -30.94
C ASP A 607 8.47 24.30 -29.99
N ALA A 608 7.77 25.33 -29.50
CA ALA A 608 8.30 26.27 -28.51
C ALA A 608 8.63 25.62 -27.16
N ALA A 609 7.91 24.55 -26.80
CA ALA A 609 8.19 23.75 -25.60
C ALA A 609 9.19 22.61 -25.85
N GLY A 610 9.69 22.45 -27.09
CA GLY A 610 10.62 21.38 -27.49
C GLY A 610 10.04 19.97 -27.34
N VAL A 611 8.71 19.83 -27.30
CA VAL A 611 8.02 18.54 -27.10
C VAL A 611 8.25 17.61 -28.29
N THR A 612 8.30 18.17 -29.50
CA THR A 612 8.53 17.44 -30.76
C THR A 612 9.90 16.76 -30.82
N ASN A 613 10.83 17.11 -29.94
CA ASN A 613 12.13 16.44 -29.80
C ASN A 613 12.06 15.05 -29.14
N TYR A 614 10.97 14.74 -28.43
CA TYR A 614 10.86 13.50 -27.62
C TYR A 614 9.48 12.85 -27.62
N LEU A 615 8.47 13.49 -28.19
CA LEU A 615 7.15 12.91 -28.45
C LEU A 615 6.79 13.17 -29.91
N SER A 616 6.53 12.11 -30.66
CA SER A 616 5.99 12.25 -32.01
C SER A 616 4.50 12.63 -31.96
N ALA A 617 3.96 13.18 -33.05
CA ALA A 617 2.52 13.43 -33.17
C ALA A 617 1.68 12.16 -32.90
N LYS A 618 2.17 11.00 -33.37
CA LYS A 618 1.56 9.69 -33.12
C LYS A 618 1.57 9.33 -31.63
N ASP A 619 2.65 9.66 -30.90
CA ASP A 619 2.72 9.38 -29.47
C ASP A 619 1.76 10.25 -28.66
N ILE A 620 1.61 11.51 -29.04
CA ILE A 620 0.64 12.44 -28.43
C ILE A 620 -0.78 11.93 -28.68
N GLU A 621 -1.09 11.52 -29.91
CA GLU A 621 -2.41 10.97 -30.26
C GLU A 621 -2.72 9.69 -29.47
N LEU A 622 -1.75 8.76 -29.39
CA LEU A 622 -1.92 7.53 -28.62
C LEU A 622 -2.06 7.82 -27.12
N ALA A 623 -1.31 8.79 -26.57
CA ALA A 623 -1.46 9.22 -25.19
C ALA A 623 -2.87 9.77 -24.92
N ARG A 624 -3.47 10.53 -25.86
CA ARG A 624 -4.85 11.02 -25.76
C ARG A 624 -5.86 9.88 -25.76
N GLU A 625 -5.68 8.88 -26.61
CA GLU A 625 -6.53 7.69 -26.64
C GLU A 625 -6.48 6.92 -25.32
N TYR A 626 -5.27 6.66 -24.83
CA TYR A 626 -5.06 5.92 -23.59
C TYR A 626 -5.50 6.68 -22.34
N ALA A 627 -5.38 8.01 -22.33
CA ALA A 627 -5.95 8.85 -21.27
C ALA A 627 -7.49 8.71 -21.18
N VAL A 628 -8.18 8.58 -22.32
CA VAL A 628 -9.63 8.29 -22.34
C VAL A 628 -9.90 6.87 -21.85
N ARG A 629 -9.10 5.88 -22.22
CA ARG A 629 -9.26 4.50 -21.73
C ARG A 629 -9.06 4.35 -20.23
N CYS A 630 -8.26 5.21 -19.59
CA CYS A 630 -8.19 5.27 -18.13
C CYS A 630 -9.58 5.47 -17.49
N ILE A 631 -10.46 6.27 -18.12
CA ILE A 631 -11.83 6.49 -17.67
C ILE A 631 -12.65 5.20 -17.79
N GLU A 632 -12.50 4.46 -18.90
CA GLU A 632 -13.21 3.19 -19.08
C GLU A 632 -12.77 2.13 -18.07
N VAL A 633 -11.46 2.05 -17.81
CA VAL A 633 -10.90 1.17 -16.78
C VAL A 633 -11.45 1.55 -15.41
N LEU A 634 -11.52 2.84 -15.09
CA LEU A 634 -12.08 3.35 -13.84
C LEU A 634 -13.57 2.99 -13.71
N ARG A 635 -14.40 3.27 -14.73
CA ARG A 635 -15.84 2.98 -14.75
C ARG A 635 -16.14 1.49 -14.51
N ARG A 636 -15.32 0.60 -15.07
CA ARG A 636 -15.53 -0.85 -14.98
C ARG A 636 -14.90 -1.48 -13.74
N GLY A 637 -13.80 -0.89 -13.25
CA GLY A 637 -12.93 -1.47 -12.22
C GLY A 637 -13.00 -0.78 -10.85
N TYR A 638 -13.71 0.35 -10.72
CA TYR A 638 -13.91 1.06 -9.46
C TYR A 638 -15.39 1.27 -9.18
N LEU A 639 -15.86 0.65 -8.10
CA LEU A 639 -17.23 0.79 -7.61
C LEU A 639 -17.21 1.79 -6.46
N PHE A 640 -17.78 2.99 -6.60
CA PHE A 640 -17.80 3.95 -5.49
C PHE A 640 -18.70 3.45 -4.35
N ASN A 641 -18.29 3.68 -3.11
CA ASN A 641 -19.15 3.50 -1.94
C ASN A 641 -19.86 4.82 -1.56
N GLY A 642 -20.84 4.75 -0.66
CA GLY A 642 -21.64 5.91 -0.25
C GLY A 642 -20.87 7.07 0.39
N ALA A 643 -19.64 6.83 0.88
CA ALA A 643 -18.80 7.86 1.47
C ALA A 643 -17.96 8.62 0.43
N GLU A 644 -17.89 8.15 -0.82
CA GLU A 644 -16.96 8.61 -1.85
C GLU A 644 -17.57 9.63 -2.83
N ARG A 645 -18.62 10.37 -2.44
CA ARG A 645 -19.35 11.28 -3.34
C ARG A 645 -18.46 12.33 -4.01
N GLU A 646 -17.59 13.02 -3.28
CA GLU A 646 -16.70 14.00 -3.91
C GLU A 646 -15.64 13.36 -4.81
N VAL A 647 -15.22 12.11 -4.50
CA VAL A 647 -14.28 11.37 -5.35
C VAL A 647 -14.95 11.03 -6.68
N PHE A 648 -16.21 10.61 -6.64
CA PHE A 648 -17.03 10.40 -7.83
C PHE A 648 -17.16 11.69 -8.66
N GLU A 649 -17.57 12.80 -8.06
CA GLU A 649 -17.72 14.10 -8.74
C GLU A 649 -16.40 14.61 -9.32
N TYR A 650 -15.29 14.37 -8.62
CA TYR A 650 -13.96 14.69 -9.13
C TYR A 650 -13.62 13.94 -10.42
N TYR A 651 -13.92 12.64 -10.47
CA TYR A 651 -13.66 11.84 -11.68
C TYR A 651 -14.60 12.22 -12.84
N GLU A 652 -15.86 12.51 -12.56
CA GLU A 652 -16.81 13.04 -13.56
C GLU A 652 -16.32 14.38 -14.14
N LYS A 653 -15.80 15.26 -13.28
CA LYS A 653 -15.21 16.54 -13.70
C LYS A 653 -13.99 16.34 -14.58
N ILE A 654 -13.06 15.46 -14.21
CA ILE A 654 -11.87 15.16 -15.03
C ILE A 654 -12.27 14.57 -16.37
N GLU A 655 -13.21 13.63 -16.39
CA GLU A 655 -13.73 13.07 -17.62
C GLU A 655 -14.29 14.17 -18.53
N THR A 656 -15.18 15.02 -17.99
CA THR A 656 -15.80 16.11 -18.75
C THR A 656 -14.75 17.05 -19.33
N GLN A 657 -13.74 17.42 -18.53
CA GLN A 657 -12.64 18.28 -18.97
C GLN A 657 -11.80 17.63 -20.06
N LEU A 658 -11.46 16.35 -19.92
CA LEU A 658 -10.67 15.61 -20.90
C LEU A 658 -11.42 15.46 -22.23
N LEU A 659 -12.68 15.03 -22.18
CA LEU A 659 -13.50 14.83 -23.38
C LEU A 659 -13.76 16.15 -24.11
N THR A 660 -14.03 17.23 -23.36
CA THR A 660 -14.18 18.58 -23.93
C THR A 660 -12.90 19.03 -24.61
N ALA A 661 -11.74 18.86 -23.96
CA ALA A 661 -10.45 19.23 -24.53
C ALA A 661 -10.08 18.43 -25.80
N LEU A 662 -10.63 17.23 -25.95
CA LEU A 662 -10.42 16.36 -27.11
C LEU A 662 -11.53 16.48 -28.16
N CYS A 663 -12.54 17.33 -27.95
CA CYS A 663 -13.75 17.40 -28.77
C CYS A 663 -14.41 16.03 -28.99
N LYS A 664 -14.36 15.15 -27.97
CA LYS A 664 -14.97 13.82 -27.99
C LYS A 664 -16.26 13.82 -27.19
N SER A 665 -17.27 13.08 -27.66
CA SER A 665 -18.43 12.74 -26.83
C SER A 665 -18.08 11.60 -25.88
N ALA A 666 -18.71 11.56 -24.70
CA ALA A 666 -18.58 10.43 -23.80
C ALA A 666 -18.99 9.14 -24.52
N SER A 667 -18.12 8.13 -24.47
CA SER A 667 -18.47 6.79 -24.93
C SER A 667 -19.67 6.31 -24.09
N PRO A 668 -20.67 5.62 -24.68
CA PRO A 668 -21.78 4.99 -23.94
C PRO A 668 -21.32 3.76 -23.15
N THR A 669 -20.16 3.86 -22.49
CA THR A 669 -19.72 2.87 -21.50
C THR A 669 -20.55 3.00 -20.24
N ALA A 670 -20.53 1.95 -19.42
CA ALA A 670 -21.30 1.86 -18.18
C ALA A 670 -21.28 3.19 -17.42
N LYS A 671 -22.47 3.71 -17.07
CA LYS A 671 -22.58 4.84 -16.14
C LYS A 671 -21.78 4.47 -14.89
N TYR A 672 -21.06 5.44 -14.34
CA TYR A 672 -20.50 5.27 -13.01
C TYR A 672 -21.59 4.75 -12.09
N TRP A 673 -21.21 3.81 -11.21
CA TRP A 673 -22.09 3.42 -10.11
C TRP A 673 -22.22 4.63 -9.22
N GLU A 674 -23.32 5.35 -9.37
CA GLU A 674 -23.59 6.56 -8.62
C GLU A 674 -23.64 6.20 -7.13
N PRO A 675 -22.84 6.85 -6.27
CA PRO A 675 -22.98 6.71 -4.82
C PRO A 675 -24.42 7.01 -4.44
N VAL A 676 -25.07 6.16 -3.65
CA VAL A 676 -26.45 6.40 -3.21
C VAL A 676 -26.41 7.72 -2.47
N SER A 677 -27.04 8.74 -3.07
CA SER A 677 -27.32 9.99 -2.43
C SER A 677 -28.34 9.68 -1.34
N ASN A 678 -27.87 9.30 -0.16
CA ASN A 678 -28.66 9.52 1.03
C ASN A 678 -28.65 11.03 1.27
N TRP A 679 -29.55 11.69 0.54
CA TRP A 679 -30.10 13.03 0.73
C TRP A 679 -29.08 14.16 0.91
#